data_AF-A0A1M6VIL1-F1
#
_entry.id   AF-A0A1M6VIL1-F1
#
_cell.length_a   1.000
_cell.length_b   1.000
_cell.length_c   1.000
_cell.angle_alpha   90.00
_cell.angle_beta   90.00
_cell.angle_gamma   90.00
#
_symmetry.space_group_name_H-M   'P 1'
#
loop_
_entity.id
_entity.type
_entity.pdbx_description
1 polymer ?
#
loop_
_entity_poly.entity_id
_entity_poly.type
_entity_poly.pdbx_seq_one_letter_code
_entity_poly.pdbx_strand_id
1 'polypeptide(L)'
;MTPDVVGEVWRAESARIVAGLARLLAGDVGLAEELAQDALVAALEQWPATGVPENPAAWLTTVARRRAVDALRRRARTDRGRAELARRLQEEPQEVLPDPGGELTDDVLRLMVVACHPVLDPQARVALTLRVVAGFTTAEIARAFLLPEPVIVRRISRAKRALAVAQVPFEVPEGPERAARLASVSDVLYLVFNEGYAATGGADWLRPALCDEAIRLARMLADLAPDSAEVHGLLALMELQHSRRAARVDADGVPILLQDQDRSLWDADRIRAGFTALLRARGAGGPPGAYVLQAAIAACHARARTAAETDWRQIAGIYELLVRVQPSPVIALNRAVAVSMVEGPDAGLRLVEPLLAEPALARYALLPGTRGELLARAGRVADARAEFRRAAELTASGPERTVWERRAAALGPQRPAGPALGPAVTEFLAGCSPSTARSYAQTLHRLRRDLGPDLPVADLTAQAVARVVTTAWADAAAATWNRHRAAVRAFAAWAGVPGLDALLPRRAAPRRRTRPLPVDRLALAVENAPLRERALWQLLRVSGAPVSAVLALDVEDLDLTAHRAGGIRWDAATSALLAELVGGRRRGPVFLAARRPGPGRPRAPADLCPETGRGRLSYPRAEYLFKQASGGATLRSLRGTVEGPRRAAG
;
A
#
# COMPACT_ATOMS: atom_id res chain seq x y z
N MET A 1 -41.26 34.63 0.63
CA MET A 1 -40.67 34.09 1.88
C MET A 1 -41.32 32.74 2.24
N THR A 2 -41.60 31.88 1.25
CA THR A 2 -42.58 30.78 1.37
C THR A 2 -42.10 29.39 0.96
N PRO A 3 -41.14 29.18 0.03
CA PRO A 3 -40.72 27.82 -0.34
C PRO A 3 -40.00 27.07 0.79
N ASP A 4 -39.15 27.76 1.55
CA ASP A 4 -38.34 27.14 2.62
C ASP A 4 -39.20 26.67 3.80
N VAL A 5 -40.17 27.49 4.24
CA VAL A 5 -41.12 27.13 5.31
C VAL A 5 -41.99 25.94 4.91
N VAL A 6 -42.45 25.91 3.65
CA VAL A 6 -43.24 24.78 3.12
C VAL A 6 -42.40 23.50 3.13
N GLY A 7 -41.13 23.57 2.71
CA GLY A 7 -40.21 22.43 2.74
C GLY A 7 -39.92 21.93 4.15
N GLU A 8 -39.74 22.82 5.13
CA GLU A 8 -39.54 22.46 6.54
C GLU A 8 -40.75 21.76 7.14
N VAL A 9 -41.95 22.33 6.97
CA VAL A 9 -43.20 21.71 7.42
C VAL A 9 -43.40 20.36 6.75
N TRP A 10 -43.12 20.27 5.44
CA TRP A 10 -43.24 19.00 4.71
C TRP A 10 -42.33 17.92 5.28
N ARG A 11 -41.04 18.19 5.51
CA ARG A 11 -40.12 17.20 6.10
C ARG A 11 -40.55 16.76 7.51
N ALA A 12 -41.16 17.66 8.28
CA ALA A 12 -41.66 17.33 9.61
C ALA A 12 -42.90 16.42 9.57
N GLU A 13 -43.84 16.66 8.65
CA GLU A 13 -45.19 16.08 8.68
C GLU A 13 -45.46 15.03 7.61
N SER A 14 -44.62 14.91 6.56
CA SER A 14 -44.89 14.04 5.40
C SER A 14 -45.15 12.59 5.79
N ALA A 15 -44.36 12.04 6.73
CA ALA A 15 -44.52 10.66 7.17
C ALA A 15 -45.91 10.40 7.75
N ARG A 16 -46.39 11.28 8.63
CA ARG A 16 -47.71 11.13 9.28
C ARG A 16 -48.84 11.25 8.26
N ILE A 17 -48.73 12.22 7.33
CA ILE A 17 -49.74 12.43 6.29
C ILE A 17 -49.79 11.22 5.35
N VAL A 18 -48.66 10.77 4.83
CA VAL A 18 -48.59 9.62 3.91
C VAL A 18 -49.06 8.34 4.59
N ALA A 19 -48.68 8.13 5.86
CA ALA A 19 -49.06 6.94 6.60
C ALA A 19 -50.58 6.89 6.87
N GLY A 20 -51.17 8.00 7.33
CA GLY A 20 -52.62 8.08 7.54
C GLY A 20 -53.42 7.93 6.25
N LEU A 21 -52.91 8.45 5.12
CA LEU A 21 -53.51 8.23 3.81
C LEU A 21 -53.35 6.79 3.32
N ALA A 22 -52.20 6.15 3.54
CA ALA A 22 -51.98 4.76 3.14
C ALA A 22 -52.97 3.83 3.86
N ARG A 23 -53.22 4.06 5.16
CA ARG A 23 -54.27 3.36 5.91
C ARG A 23 -55.65 3.56 5.28
N LEU A 24 -56.03 4.82 4.98
CA LEU A 24 -57.32 5.15 4.35
C LEU A 24 -57.49 4.50 2.97
N LEU A 25 -56.39 4.30 2.25
CA LEU A 25 -56.35 3.78 0.87
C LEU A 25 -56.04 2.28 0.81
N ALA A 26 -56.33 1.53 1.88
CA ALA A 26 -56.13 0.09 1.96
C ALA A 26 -54.68 -0.37 1.66
N GLY A 27 -53.70 0.43 2.10
CA GLY A 27 -52.27 0.13 1.98
C GLY A 27 -51.58 0.59 0.69
N ASP A 28 -52.28 1.33 -0.19
CA ASP A 28 -51.67 1.88 -1.42
C ASP A 28 -50.75 3.08 -1.10
N VAL A 29 -49.51 2.78 -0.69
CA VAL A 29 -48.46 3.79 -0.38
C VAL A 29 -48.13 4.67 -1.60
N GLY A 30 -48.25 4.11 -2.81
CA GLY A 30 -47.97 4.84 -4.04
C GLY A 30 -48.96 5.99 -4.23
N LEU A 31 -50.25 5.68 -4.17
CA LEU A 31 -51.33 6.66 -4.26
C LEU A 31 -51.34 7.62 -3.05
N ALA A 32 -51.06 7.12 -1.85
CA ALA A 32 -50.99 7.94 -0.65
C ALA A 32 -49.94 9.05 -0.78
N GLU A 33 -48.74 8.73 -1.27
CA GLU A 33 -47.70 9.74 -1.48
C GLU A 33 -48.07 10.74 -2.58
N GLU A 34 -48.68 10.28 -3.69
CA GLU A 34 -49.10 11.17 -4.78
C GLU A 34 -50.11 12.22 -4.28
N LEU A 35 -51.13 11.80 -3.53
CA LEU A 35 -52.15 12.70 -3.01
C LEU A 35 -51.63 13.63 -1.91
N ALA A 36 -50.63 13.17 -1.14
CA ALA A 36 -49.95 14.01 -0.18
C ALA A 36 -49.08 15.08 -0.88
N GLN A 37 -48.41 14.72 -1.99
CA GLN A 37 -47.69 15.69 -2.83
C GLN A 37 -48.62 16.72 -3.47
N ASP A 38 -49.81 16.33 -3.92
CA ASP A 38 -50.80 17.30 -4.40
C ASP A 38 -51.15 18.32 -3.30
N ALA A 39 -51.23 17.90 -2.03
CA ALA A 39 -51.47 18.79 -0.88
C ALA A 39 -50.31 19.79 -0.69
N LEU A 40 -49.08 19.33 -0.88
CA LEU A 40 -47.90 20.18 -0.90
C LEU A 40 -47.94 21.21 -2.04
N VAL A 41 -48.35 20.79 -3.26
CA VAL A 41 -48.52 21.71 -4.40
C VAL A 41 -49.54 22.79 -4.08
N ALA A 42 -50.68 22.43 -3.47
CA ALA A 42 -51.69 23.41 -3.05
C ALA A 42 -51.14 24.40 -2.01
N ALA A 43 -50.31 23.95 -1.07
CA ALA A 43 -49.64 24.84 -0.12
C ALA A 43 -48.71 25.83 -0.83
N LEU A 44 -47.91 25.35 -1.79
CA LEU A 44 -47.00 26.18 -2.59
C LEU A 44 -47.73 27.22 -3.44
N GLU A 45 -48.94 26.92 -3.91
CA GLU A 45 -49.77 27.86 -4.66
C GLU A 45 -50.48 28.88 -3.74
N GLN A 46 -51.02 28.42 -2.60
CA GLN A 46 -51.93 29.21 -1.78
C GLN A 46 -51.24 30.03 -0.68
N TRP A 47 -50.23 29.48 0.01
CA TRP A 47 -49.59 30.17 1.15
C TRP A 47 -48.83 31.45 0.76
N PRO A 48 -48.21 31.57 -0.43
CA PRO A 48 -47.61 32.84 -0.83
C PRO A 48 -48.59 34.01 -0.88
N ALA A 49 -49.85 33.75 -1.24
CA ALA A 49 -50.89 34.77 -1.34
C ALA A 49 -51.67 34.98 -0.03
N THR A 50 -51.88 33.91 0.75
CA THR A 50 -52.76 33.93 1.93
C THR A 50 -52.03 33.93 3.27
N GLY A 51 -50.71 33.78 3.26
CA GLY A 51 -49.91 33.54 4.45
C GLY A 51 -49.85 32.04 4.83
N VAL A 52 -48.90 31.69 5.68
CA VAL A 52 -48.79 30.34 6.25
C VAL A 52 -49.86 30.19 7.33
N PRO A 53 -50.71 29.14 7.29
CA PRO A 53 -51.74 28.91 8.31
C PRO A 53 -51.15 28.77 9.73
N GLU A 54 -51.92 29.09 10.77
CA GLU A 54 -51.49 28.92 12.18
C GLU A 54 -51.11 27.46 12.51
N ASN A 55 -51.81 26.50 11.90
CA ASN A 55 -51.46 25.08 11.97
C ASN A 55 -51.25 24.50 10.55
N PRO A 56 -50.03 24.62 10.00
CA PRO A 56 -49.69 24.12 8.67
C PRO A 56 -49.90 22.60 8.51
N ALA A 57 -49.60 21.84 9.57
CA ALA A 57 -49.71 20.38 9.58
C ALA A 57 -51.18 19.92 9.44
N ALA A 58 -52.08 20.52 10.21
CA ALA A 58 -53.51 20.23 10.13
C ALA A 58 -54.09 20.63 8.77
N TRP A 59 -53.63 21.76 8.21
CA TRP A 59 -54.04 22.22 6.89
C TRP A 59 -53.65 21.21 5.80
N LEU A 60 -52.38 20.80 5.76
CA LEU A 60 -51.88 19.83 4.78
C LEU A 60 -52.62 18.49 4.89
N THR A 61 -52.79 17.98 6.11
CA THR A 61 -53.51 16.74 6.38
C THR A 61 -54.95 16.81 5.88
N THR A 62 -55.64 17.92 6.14
CA THR A 62 -57.02 18.15 5.69
C THR A 62 -57.13 18.15 4.18
N VAL A 63 -56.26 18.89 3.50
CA VAL A 63 -56.24 18.96 2.03
C VAL A 63 -55.94 17.58 1.44
N ALA A 64 -54.97 16.86 1.98
CA ALA A 64 -54.60 15.53 1.52
C ALA A 64 -55.74 14.51 1.72
N ARG A 65 -56.41 14.51 2.88
CA ARG A 65 -57.57 13.64 3.17
C ARG A 65 -58.74 13.92 2.22
N ARG A 66 -59.05 15.19 1.95
CA ARG A 66 -60.10 15.57 0.98
C ARG A 66 -59.80 14.98 -0.41
N ARG A 67 -58.55 15.11 -0.88
CA ARG A 67 -58.13 14.54 -2.16
C ARG A 67 -58.21 13.00 -2.19
N ALA A 68 -57.88 12.33 -1.09
CA ALA A 68 -58.00 10.87 -0.97
C ALA A 68 -59.46 10.40 -1.03
N VAL A 69 -60.36 11.07 -0.32
CA VAL A 69 -61.81 10.79 -0.41
C VAL A 69 -62.30 11.01 -1.84
N ASP A 70 -61.89 12.08 -2.52
CA ASP A 70 -62.27 12.31 -3.90
C ASP A 70 -61.70 11.27 -4.88
N ALA A 71 -60.48 10.79 -4.66
CA ALA A 71 -59.90 9.70 -5.43
C ALA A 71 -60.67 8.38 -5.24
N LEU A 72 -61.05 8.05 -4.00
CA LEU A 72 -61.90 6.90 -3.69
C LEU A 72 -63.28 7.01 -4.35
N ARG A 73 -63.90 8.19 -4.31
CA ARG A 73 -65.18 8.47 -4.99
C ARG A 73 -65.08 8.26 -6.50
N ARG A 74 -64.00 8.70 -7.13
CA ARG A 74 -63.78 8.48 -8.58
C ARG A 74 -63.67 6.99 -8.88
N ARG A 75 -62.91 6.22 -8.09
CA ARG A 75 -62.76 4.76 -8.25
C ARG A 75 -64.07 3.99 -8.00
N ALA A 76 -64.87 4.39 -7.00
CA ALA A 76 -66.15 3.75 -6.70
C ALA A 76 -67.22 3.94 -7.80
N ARG A 77 -67.13 5.00 -8.61
CA ARG A 77 -67.99 5.17 -9.80
C ARG A 77 -67.65 4.20 -10.93
N THR A 78 -66.41 3.72 -10.97
CA THR A 78 -65.91 2.77 -11.98
C THR A 78 -66.08 1.31 -11.52
N ASP A 79 -66.06 1.05 -10.20
CA ASP A 79 -66.07 -0.29 -9.60
C ASP A 79 -67.18 -0.41 -8.53
N ARG A 80 -68.32 -1.03 -8.88
CA ARG A 80 -69.52 -1.12 -8.00
C ARG A 80 -69.25 -1.79 -6.64
N GLY A 81 -68.23 -2.66 -6.54
CA GLY A 81 -67.88 -3.40 -5.32
C GLY A 81 -67.26 -2.56 -4.18
N ARG A 82 -66.86 -1.30 -4.43
CA ARG A 82 -66.24 -0.41 -3.42
C ARG A 82 -67.15 0.72 -2.93
N ALA A 83 -68.41 0.73 -3.34
CA ALA A 83 -69.39 1.76 -2.99
C ALA A 83 -69.66 1.86 -1.47
N GLU A 84 -69.61 0.74 -0.76
CA GLU A 84 -69.85 0.65 0.70
C GLU A 84 -68.84 1.46 1.53
N LEU A 85 -67.54 1.38 1.19
CA LEU A 85 -66.46 2.10 1.86
C LEU A 85 -66.57 3.62 1.64
N ALA A 86 -66.93 4.03 0.43
CA ALA A 86 -67.15 5.43 0.09
C ALA A 86 -68.36 6.02 0.83
N ARG A 87 -69.40 5.21 1.12
CA ARG A 87 -70.59 5.63 1.86
C ARG A 87 -70.34 5.75 3.36
N ARG A 88 -69.60 4.81 3.97
CA ARG A 88 -69.19 4.90 5.38
C ARG A 88 -68.38 6.16 5.67
N LEU A 89 -67.49 6.56 4.76
CA LEU A 89 -66.72 7.80 4.83
C LEU A 89 -67.57 9.08 4.64
N GLN A 90 -68.83 8.98 4.17
CA GLN A 90 -69.78 10.11 4.10
C GLN A 90 -70.53 10.34 5.42
N GLU A 91 -70.72 9.28 6.21
CA GLU A 91 -71.55 9.29 7.42
C GLU A 91 -70.74 9.64 8.69
N GLU A 92 -69.40 9.56 8.64
CA GLU A 92 -68.52 10.05 9.71
C GLU A 92 -68.52 11.60 9.75
N PRO A 93 -68.85 12.23 10.88
CA PRO A 93 -68.73 13.68 11.05
C PRO A 93 -67.32 14.14 10.69
N GLN A 94 -67.22 15.31 10.05
CA GLN A 94 -65.95 15.96 9.69
C GLN A 94 -65.16 16.48 10.92
N GLU A 95 -65.56 16.07 12.13
CA GLU A 95 -65.06 16.56 13.41
C GLU A 95 -64.41 15.45 14.23
N VAL A 96 -63.38 15.88 14.95
CA VAL A 96 -62.38 15.10 15.69
C VAL A 96 -61.33 14.47 14.76
N LEU A 97 -60.21 15.18 14.59
CA LEU A 97 -58.94 14.54 14.26
C LEU A 97 -58.77 13.35 15.21
N PRO A 98 -58.55 12.11 14.73
CA PRO A 98 -58.15 11.03 15.62
C PRO A 98 -56.94 11.52 16.43
N ASP A 99 -56.94 11.23 17.73
CA ASP A 99 -55.91 11.66 18.68
C ASP A 99 -54.51 11.62 18.02
N PRO A 100 -53.83 12.77 17.84
CA PRO A 100 -52.53 12.83 17.19
C PRO A 100 -51.47 11.93 17.84
N GLY A 101 -51.67 11.52 19.09
CA GLY A 101 -50.66 10.84 19.90
C GLY A 101 -50.49 9.33 19.65
N GLY A 102 -51.59 8.60 19.41
CA GLY A 102 -51.58 7.12 19.46
C GLY A 102 -51.66 6.41 18.12
N GLU A 103 -52.80 6.53 17.42
CA GLU A 103 -53.09 5.76 16.19
C GLU A 103 -52.30 6.22 14.96
N LEU A 104 -52.00 7.52 14.88
CA LEU A 104 -51.18 8.10 13.80
C LEU A 104 -49.68 7.76 13.99
N THR A 105 -49.27 7.51 15.22
CA THR A 105 -47.91 7.12 15.58
C THR A 105 -47.63 5.68 15.10
N ASP A 106 -48.57 4.74 15.33
CA ASP A 106 -48.47 3.37 14.81
C ASP A 106 -48.48 3.30 13.27
N ASP A 107 -49.23 4.18 12.60
CA ASP A 107 -49.24 4.26 11.13
C ASP A 107 -47.85 4.58 10.56
N VAL A 108 -47.07 5.45 11.22
CA VAL A 108 -45.72 5.77 10.74
C VAL A 108 -44.79 4.56 10.86
N LEU A 109 -44.93 3.76 11.92
CA LEU A 109 -44.21 2.48 12.03
C LEU A 109 -44.57 1.55 10.88
N ARG A 110 -45.87 1.41 10.58
CA ARG A 110 -46.36 0.63 9.43
C ARG A 110 -45.75 1.12 8.12
N LEU A 111 -45.70 2.44 7.90
CA LEU A 111 -45.09 3.03 6.71
C LEU A 111 -43.59 2.71 6.60
N MET A 112 -42.83 2.82 7.69
CA MET A 112 -41.41 2.45 7.72
C MET A 112 -41.21 0.97 7.38
N VAL A 113 -42.01 0.09 7.98
CA VAL A 113 -41.97 -1.36 7.75
C VAL A 113 -42.29 -1.71 6.30
N VAL A 114 -43.33 -1.10 5.72
CA VAL A 114 -43.72 -1.32 4.31
C VAL A 114 -42.67 -0.76 3.35
N ALA A 115 -42.13 0.44 3.62
CA ALA A 115 -41.06 1.01 2.80
C ALA A 115 -39.77 0.19 2.83
N CYS A 116 -39.54 -0.57 3.91
CA CYS A 116 -38.41 -1.48 4.10
C CYS A 116 -38.75 -2.95 3.79
N HIS A 117 -39.86 -3.23 3.10
CA HIS A 117 -40.32 -4.60 2.86
C HIS A 117 -39.31 -5.40 2.02
N PRO A 118 -39.07 -6.69 2.33
CA PRO A 118 -38.04 -7.49 1.67
C PRO A 118 -38.23 -7.73 0.17
N VAL A 119 -39.46 -7.55 -0.34
CA VAL A 119 -39.77 -7.60 -1.79
C VAL A 119 -39.00 -6.54 -2.60
N LEU A 120 -38.57 -5.47 -1.94
CA LEU A 120 -37.78 -4.41 -2.53
C LEU A 120 -36.29 -4.75 -2.41
N ASP A 121 -35.51 -4.44 -3.43
CA ASP A 121 -34.06 -4.47 -3.34
C ASP A 121 -33.55 -3.39 -2.34
N PRO A 122 -32.35 -3.55 -1.75
CA PRO A 122 -31.87 -2.63 -0.71
C PRO A 122 -31.84 -1.16 -1.15
N GLN A 123 -31.47 -0.89 -2.41
CA GLN A 123 -31.38 0.47 -2.94
C GLN A 123 -32.77 1.08 -3.13
N ALA A 124 -33.76 0.27 -3.50
CA ALA A 124 -35.16 0.69 -3.55
C ALA A 124 -35.73 0.98 -2.15
N ARG A 125 -35.43 0.17 -1.14
CA ARG A 125 -35.87 0.42 0.26
C ARG A 125 -35.37 1.76 0.77
N VAL A 126 -34.10 2.05 0.57
CA VAL A 126 -33.49 3.32 0.99
C VAL A 126 -34.13 4.51 0.27
N ALA A 127 -34.19 4.46 -1.06
CA ALA A 127 -34.75 5.56 -1.85
C ALA A 127 -36.24 5.80 -1.53
N LEU A 128 -37.01 4.72 -1.34
CA LEU A 128 -38.41 4.83 -0.98
C LEU A 128 -38.58 5.40 0.44
N THR A 129 -37.80 4.92 1.41
CA THR A 129 -37.84 5.41 2.81
C THR A 129 -37.50 6.90 2.89
N LEU A 130 -36.45 7.34 2.21
CA LEU A 130 -36.10 8.76 2.13
C LEU A 130 -37.21 9.59 1.49
N ARG A 131 -37.89 9.04 0.48
CA ARG A 131 -38.97 9.74 -0.20
C ARG A 131 -40.23 9.86 0.65
N VAL A 132 -40.72 8.75 1.21
CA VAL A 132 -42.05 8.68 1.82
C VAL A 132 -42.04 8.92 3.33
N VAL A 133 -40.93 8.62 4.01
CA VAL A 133 -40.78 8.80 5.46
C VAL A 133 -39.98 10.05 5.78
N ALA A 134 -38.83 10.25 5.12
CA ALA A 134 -38.00 11.43 5.37
C ALA A 134 -38.48 12.70 4.64
N GLY A 135 -39.37 12.57 3.66
CA GLY A 135 -39.91 13.70 2.90
C GLY A 135 -38.93 14.31 1.90
N PHE A 136 -37.85 13.60 1.54
CA PHE A 136 -36.85 14.11 0.60
C PHE A 136 -37.43 14.23 -0.81
N THR A 137 -36.97 15.24 -1.55
CA THR A 137 -37.20 15.37 -2.99
C THR A 137 -36.36 14.37 -3.77
N THR A 138 -36.79 14.04 -4.99
CA THR A 138 -36.02 13.20 -5.91
C THR A 138 -34.64 13.78 -6.22
N ALA A 139 -34.54 15.10 -6.34
CA ALA A 139 -33.30 15.82 -6.53
C ALA A 139 -32.36 15.71 -5.32
N GLU A 140 -32.88 15.83 -4.08
CA GLU A 140 -32.08 15.62 -2.87
C GLU A 140 -31.55 14.19 -2.78
N ILE A 141 -32.40 13.19 -3.05
CA ILE A 141 -31.98 11.78 -3.08
C ILE A 141 -30.94 11.56 -4.19
N ALA A 142 -31.14 12.11 -5.39
CA ALA A 142 -30.20 12.00 -6.49
C ALA A 142 -28.81 12.55 -6.14
N ARG A 143 -28.75 13.73 -5.53
CA ARG A 143 -27.51 14.32 -5.00
C ARG A 143 -26.90 13.44 -3.91
N ALA A 144 -27.72 12.94 -2.99
CA ALA A 144 -27.30 12.07 -1.90
C ALA A 144 -26.74 10.71 -2.35
N PHE A 145 -27.05 10.23 -3.55
CA PHE A 145 -26.50 8.98 -4.10
C PHE A 145 -25.54 9.20 -5.27
N LEU A 146 -25.28 10.46 -5.66
CA LEU A 146 -24.53 10.81 -6.86
C LEU A 146 -25.05 10.10 -8.12
N LEU A 147 -26.37 9.99 -8.23
CA LEU A 147 -27.06 9.39 -9.37
C LEU A 147 -27.84 10.45 -10.14
N PRO A 148 -28.00 10.31 -11.47
CA PRO A 148 -28.91 11.18 -12.21
C PRO A 148 -30.33 11.07 -11.66
N GLU A 149 -31.00 12.21 -11.49
CA GLU A 149 -32.37 12.27 -10.93
C GLU A 149 -33.37 11.33 -11.62
N PRO A 150 -33.38 11.16 -12.97
CA PRO A 150 -34.27 10.20 -13.63
C PRO A 150 -34.06 8.73 -13.19
N VAL A 151 -32.88 8.36 -12.71
CA VAL A 151 -32.60 7.03 -12.15
C VAL A 151 -33.34 6.84 -10.84
N ILE A 152 -33.30 7.84 -9.97
CA ILE A 152 -34.00 7.84 -8.67
C ILE A 152 -35.51 7.83 -8.87
N VAL A 153 -36.05 8.66 -9.76
CA VAL A 153 -37.48 8.67 -10.11
C VAL A 153 -37.94 7.27 -10.52
N ARG A 154 -37.25 6.64 -11.48
CA ARG A 154 -37.57 5.27 -11.92
C ARG A 154 -37.46 4.25 -10.80
N ARG A 155 -36.46 4.37 -9.91
CA ARG A 155 -36.26 3.47 -8.77
C ARG A 155 -37.45 3.55 -7.80
N ILE A 156 -37.85 4.75 -7.40
CA ILE A 156 -39.00 4.97 -6.51
C ILE A 156 -40.30 4.49 -7.15
N SER A 157 -40.57 4.82 -8.41
CA SER A 157 -41.79 4.37 -9.10
C SER A 157 -41.86 2.84 -9.21
N ARG A 158 -40.74 2.16 -9.49
CA ARG A 158 -40.69 0.69 -9.51
C ARG A 158 -40.91 0.10 -8.12
N ALA A 159 -40.33 0.70 -7.08
CA ALA A 159 -40.52 0.25 -5.70
C ALA A 159 -42.00 0.31 -5.29
N LYS A 160 -42.67 1.44 -5.52
CA LYS A 160 -44.10 1.59 -5.27
C LYS A 160 -44.94 0.55 -6.01
N ARG A 161 -44.64 0.32 -7.30
CA ARG A 161 -45.33 -0.70 -8.10
C ARG A 161 -45.09 -2.11 -7.57
N ALA A 162 -43.88 -2.43 -7.15
CA ALA A 162 -43.55 -3.75 -6.59
C ALA A 162 -44.32 -4.01 -5.29
N LEU A 163 -44.45 -3.02 -4.40
CA LEU A 163 -45.28 -3.13 -3.20
C LEU A 163 -46.75 -3.37 -3.55
N ALA A 164 -47.30 -2.63 -4.51
CA ALA A 164 -48.69 -2.77 -4.95
C ALA A 164 -48.97 -4.14 -5.59
N VAL A 165 -48.08 -4.62 -6.46
CA VAL A 165 -48.19 -5.94 -7.10
C VAL A 165 -48.10 -7.08 -6.09
N ALA A 166 -47.23 -6.94 -5.09
CA ALA A 166 -47.08 -7.92 -4.03
C ALA A 166 -48.18 -7.84 -2.96
N GLN A 167 -49.07 -6.84 -3.04
CA GLN A 167 -50.16 -6.59 -2.08
C GLN A 167 -49.67 -6.62 -0.63
N VAL A 168 -48.55 -5.95 -0.36
CA VAL A 168 -47.95 -5.91 0.98
C VAL A 168 -48.96 -5.30 1.97
N PRO A 169 -49.34 -6.03 3.03
CA PRO A 169 -50.25 -5.50 4.05
C PRO A 169 -49.68 -4.25 4.73
N PHE A 170 -50.53 -3.25 4.96
CA PHE A 170 -50.16 -2.04 5.72
C PHE A 170 -50.35 -2.26 7.23
N GLU A 171 -49.51 -3.14 7.78
CA GLU A 171 -49.52 -3.53 9.18
C GLU A 171 -48.10 -3.76 9.70
N VAL A 172 -47.95 -3.75 11.02
CA VAL A 172 -46.75 -4.22 11.69
C VAL A 172 -47.06 -5.62 12.20
N PRO A 173 -46.40 -6.67 11.67
CA PRO A 173 -46.60 -8.03 12.17
C PRO A 173 -46.27 -8.14 13.67
N GLU A 174 -46.86 -9.13 14.35
CA GLU A 174 -46.56 -9.41 15.76
C GLU A 174 -45.42 -10.44 15.93
N GLY A 175 -44.96 -10.61 17.17
CA GLY A 175 -44.02 -11.68 17.53
C GLY A 175 -42.67 -11.64 16.77
N PRO A 176 -42.13 -12.81 16.35
CA PRO A 176 -40.84 -12.89 15.66
C PRO A 176 -40.78 -12.11 14.35
N GLU A 177 -41.90 -11.99 13.64
CA GLU A 177 -41.95 -11.26 12.37
C GLU A 177 -41.80 -9.75 12.60
N ARG A 178 -42.33 -9.23 13.72
CA ARG A 178 -42.08 -7.84 14.15
C ARG A 178 -40.58 -7.55 14.25
N ALA A 179 -39.85 -8.42 14.93
CA ALA A 179 -38.41 -8.27 15.14
C ALA A 179 -37.65 -8.25 13.80
N ALA A 180 -38.00 -9.14 12.86
CA ALA A 180 -37.41 -9.16 11.52
C ALA A 180 -37.70 -7.89 10.72
N ARG A 181 -38.92 -7.33 10.85
CA ARG A 181 -39.27 -6.06 10.19
C ARG A 181 -38.51 -4.88 10.80
N LEU A 182 -38.42 -4.79 12.12
CA LEU A 182 -37.63 -3.75 12.81
C LEU A 182 -36.14 -3.84 12.45
N ALA A 183 -35.59 -5.06 12.30
CA ALA A 183 -34.22 -5.26 11.82
C ALA A 183 -34.04 -4.71 10.39
N SER A 184 -34.97 -5.01 9.46
CA SER A 184 -34.92 -4.46 8.09
C SER A 184 -34.97 -2.92 8.07
N VAL A 185 -35.83 -2.31 8.91
CA VAL A 185 -35.87 -0.85 9.04
C VAL A 185 -34.54 -0.32 9.59
N SER A 186 -34.00 -0.96 10.64
CA SER A 186 -32.73 -0.59 11.26
C SER A 186 -31.57 -0.63 10.25
N ASP A 187 -31.50 -1.67 9.42
CA ASP A 187 -30.49 -1.81 8.37
C ASP A 187 -30.57 -0.69 7.33
N VAL A 188 -31.79 -0.32 6.92
CA VAL A 188 -32.01 0.79 5.98
C VAL A 188 -31.58 2.12 6.60
N LEU A 189 -31.97 2.40 7.85
CA LEU A 189 -31.58 3.63 8.54
C LEU A 189 -30.06 3.71 8.74
N TYR A 190 -29.42 2.60 9.11
CA TYR A 190 -27.97 2.57 9.25
C TYR A 190 -27.25 2.74 7.90
N LEU A 191 -27.81 2.22 6.80
CA LEU A 191 -27.27 2.43 5.47
C LEU A 191 -27.35 3.91 5.04
N VAL A 192 -28.48 4.59 5.31
CA VAL A 192 -28.61 6.04 5.09
C VAL A 192 -27.58 6.79 5.92
N PHE A 193 -27.44 6.42 7.20
CA PHE A 193 -26.47 7.04 8.09
C PHE A 193 -25.04 6.87 7.58
N ASN A 194 -24.65 5.66 7.17
CA ASN A 194 -23.30 5.37 6.68
C ASN A 194 -22.96 6.14 5.41
N GLU A 195 -23.90 6.27 4.46
CA GLU A 195 -23.69 7.08 3.25
C GLU A 195 -23.51 8.57 3.58
N GLY A 196 -24.13 9.07 4.66
CA GLY A 196 -23.87 10.41 5.17
C GLY A 196 -22.58 10.54 5.98
N TYR A 197 -22.21 9.48 6.71
CA TYR A 197 -21.13 9.47 7.68
C TYR A 197 -19.77 9.25 7.01
N ALA A 198 -19.69 8.48 5.93
CA ALA A 198 -18.46 8.31 5.15
C ALA A 198 -18.88 8.06 3.70
N ALA A 199 -19.03 9.14 2.95
CA ALA A 199 -19.54 9.07 1.59
C ALA A 199 -18.67 8.15 0.73
N THR A 200 -19.33 7.18 0.07
CA THR A 200 -18.64 6.15 -0.74
C THR A 200 -18.01 6.70 -2.02
N GLY A 201 -18.38 7.93 -2.41
CA GLY A 201 -17.79 8.66 -3.52
C GLY A 201 -18.16 10.14 -3.50
N GLY A 202 -17.61 10.89 -4.46
CA GLY A 202 -17.81 12.33 -4.58
C GLY A 202 -16.69 13.17 -3.98
N ALA A 203 -16.90 14.49 -3.96
CA ALA A 203 -15.96 15.47 -3.43
C ALA A 203 -16.07 15.64 -1.90
N ASP A 204 -17.26 15.45 -1.34
CA ASP A 204 -17.52 15.63 0.09
C ASP A 204 -17.39 14.30 0.84
N TRP A 205 -16.62 14.29 1.94
CA TRP A 205 -16.50 13.11 2.82
C TRP A 205 -17.74 12.90 3.70
N LEU A 206 -18.38 14.00 4.13
CA LEU A 206 -19.55 13.99 5.00
C LEU A 206 -20.75 14.59 4.28
N ARG A 207 -21.94 14.01 4.49
CA ARG A 207 -23.23 14.59 4.11
C ARG A 207 -24.10 14.70 5.36
N PRO A 208 -23.89 15.72 6.22
CA PRO A 208 -24.50 15.80 7.55
C PRO A 208 -26.03 15.68 7.53
N ALA A 209 -26.69 16.27 6.53
CA ALA A 209 -28.13 16.21 6.38
C ALA A 209 -28.69 14.77 6.32
N LEU A 210 -27.95 13.81 5.73
CA LEU A 210 -28.36 12.40 5.72
C LEU A 210 -28.19 11.76 7.10
N CYS A 211 -27.12 12.08 7.81
CA CYS A 211 -26.91 11.57 9.18
C CYS A 211 -27.98 12.11 10.13
N ASP A 212 -28.25 13.41 10.07
CA ASP A 212 -29.27 14.07 10.91
C ASP A 212 -30.65 13.47 10.66
N GLU A 213 -30.97 13.21 9.39
CA GLU A 213 -32.22 12.57 9.04
C GLU A 213 -32.30 11.11 9.51
N ALA A 214 -31.25 10.32 9.31
CA ALA A 214 -31.22 8.94 9.81
C ALA A 214 -31.37 8.88 11.33
N ILE A 215 -30.75 9.81 12.07
CA ILE A 215 -30.90 9.93 13.52
C ILE A 215 -32.33 10.32 13.88
N ARG A 216 -32.93 11.30 13.18
CA ARG A 216 -34.33 11.69 13.40
C ARG A 216 -35.28 10.50 13.25
N LEU A 217 -35.11 9.73 12.17
CA LEU A 217 -35.91 8.54 11.91
C LEU A 217 -35.67 7.42 12.92
N ALA A 218 -34.43 7.24 13.42
CA ALA A 218 -34.16 6.26 14.45
C ALA A 218 -34.69 6.67 15.83
N ARG A 219 -34.73 7.98 16.16
CA ARG A 219 -35.43 8.46 17.37
C ARG A 219 -36.91 8.14 17.29
N MET A 220 -37.54 8.42 16.15
CA MET A 220 -38.93 8.05 15.89
C MET A 220 -39.14 6.54 16.01
N LEU A 221 -38.27 5.72 15.41
CA LEU A 221 -38.34 4.26 15.54
C LEU A 221 -38.18 3.78 16.99
N ALA A 222 -37.28 4.40 17.77
CA ALA A 222 -37.06 4.07 19.18
C ALA A 222 -38.25 4.41 20.06
N ASP A 223 -38.98 5.49 19.74
CA ASP A 223 -40.23 5.85 20.42
C ASP A 223 -41.37 4.89 20.05
N LEU A 224 -41.37 4.38 18.81
CA LEU A 224 -42.35 3.40 18.28
C LEU A 224 -42.10 1.95 18.73
N ALA A 225 -40.86 1.62 19.06
CA ALA A 225 -40.43 0.30 19.49
C ALA A 225 -39.62 0.37 20.79
N PRO A 226 -40.22 0.85 21.90
CA PRO A 226 -39.50 1.11 23.15
C PRO A 226 -38.86 -0.14 23.76
N ASP A 227 -39.43 -1.33 23.51
CA ASP A 227 -38.94 -2.60 24.02
C ASP A 227 -37.85 -3.25 23.14
N SER A 228 -37.43 -2.58 22.06
CA SER A 228 -36.41 -3.12 21.15
C SER A 228 -35.01 -2.67 21.51
N ALA A 229 -34.22 -3.56 22.11
CA ALA A 229 -32.83 -3.30 22.46
C ALA A 229 -31.98 -2.90 21.23
N GLU A 230 -32.17 -3.56 20.09
CA GLU A 230 -31.40 -3.27 18.86
C GLU A 230 -31.74 -1.92 18.24
N VAL A 231 -32.99 -1.46 18.31
CA VAL A 231 -33.38 -0.13 17.83
C VAL A 231 -32.71 0.96 18.68
N HIS A 232 -32.73 0.82 20.01
CA HIS A 232 -32.01 1.73 20.91
C HIS A 232 -30.49 1.65 20.72
N GLY A 233 -29.96 0.45 20.47
CA GLY A 233 -28.57 0.23 20.11
C GLY A 233 -28.16 0.97 18.84
N LEU A 234 -28.99 0.91 17.78
CA LEU A 234 -28.74 1.63 16.53
C LEU A 234 -28.76 3.14 16.76
N LEU A 235 -29.77 3.66 17.46
CA LEU A 235 -29.85 5.08 17.80
C LEU A 235 -28.59 5.52 18.57
N ALA A 236 -28.18 4.75 19.57
CA ALA A 236 -26.98 5.05 20.34
C ALA A 236 -25.72 5.06 19.47
N LEU A 237 -25.55 4.06 18.60
CA LEU A 237 -24.42 4.00 17.67
C LEU A 237 -24.32 5.25 16.82
N MET A 238 -25.44 5.65 16.20
CA MET A 238 -25.47 6.81 15.30
C MET A 238 -25.23 8.13 16.04
N GLU A 239 -25.82 8.33 17.22
CA GLU A 239 -25.57 9.52 18.04
C GLU A 239 -24.11 9.63 18.46
N LEU A 240 -23.51 8.52 18.93
CA LEU A 240 -22.12 8.49 19.38
C LEU A 240 -21.16 8.71 18.21
N GLN A 241 -21.41 8.09 17.06
CA GLN A 241 -20.61 8.32 15.85
C GLN A 241 -20.74 9.76 15.35
N HIS A 242 -21.98 10.28 15.27
CA HIS A 242 -22.25 11.61 14.76
C HIS A 242 -21.84 12.73 15.71
N SER A 243 -21.69 12.45 17.01
CA SER A 243 -21.14 13.42 17.98
C SER A 243 -19.79 14.00 17.54
N ARG A 244 -19.04 13.25 16.73
CA ARG A 244 -17.69 13.61 16.30
C ARG A 244 -17.67 14.45 15.03
N ARG A 245 -18.81 14.79 14.43
CA ARG A 245 -18.90 15.37 13.07
C ARG A 245 -17.91 16.51 12.82
N ALA A 246 -17.74 17.41 13.80
CA ALA A 246 -16.90 18.60 13.68
C ALA A 246 -15.39 18.29 13.71
N ALA A 247 -15.00 17.11 14.19
CA ALA A 247 -13.61 16.68 14.33
C ALA A 247 -13.16 15.70 13.22
N ARG A 248 -14.02 15.39 12.26
CA ARG A 248 -13.78 14.29 11.29
C ARG A 248 -13.11 14.70 10.00
N VAL A 249 -13.08 15.99 9.69
CA VAL A 249 -12.46 16.54 8.49
C VAL A 249 -11.60 17.73 8.85
N ASP A 250 -10.49 17.91 8.14
CA ASP A 250 -9.67 19.11 8.24
C ASP A 250 -10.28 20.26 7.41
N ALA A 251 -9.59 21.41 7.38
CA ALA A 251 -10.02 22.57 6.61
C ALA A 251 -10.07 22.33 5.09
N ASP A 252 -9.36 21.29 4.58
CA ASP A 252 -9.36 20.89 3.17
C ASP A 252 -10.47 19.87 2.86
N GLY A 253 -11.29 19.49 3.85
CA GLY A 253 -12.31 18.45 3.72
C GLY A 253 -11.75 17.03 3.73
N VAL A 254 -10.47 16.84 4.09
CA VAL A 254 -9.81 15.53 4.14
C VAL A 254 -10.10 14.84 5.48
N PRO A 255 -10.42 13.53 5.49
CA PRO A 255 -10.72 12.81 6.72
C PRO A 255 -9.57 12.81 7.72
N ILE A 256 -9.89 13.08 8.99
CA ILE A 256 -8.98 12.96 10.13
C ILE A 256 -9.18 11.59 10.78
N LEU A 257 -8.10 10.83 10.95
CA LEU A 257 -8.13 9.50 11.58
C LEU A 257 -8.59 9.61 13.03
N LEU A 258 -9.33 8.61 13.51
CA LEU A 258 -9.97 8.62 14.84
C LEU A 258 -9.02 8.99 15.99
N GLN A 259 -7.78 8.51 15.99
CA GLN A 259 -6.80 8.81 17.03
C GLN A 259 -6.27 10.26 16.99
N ASP A 260 -6.37 10.92 15.85
CA ASP A 260 -5.84 12.26 15.60
C ASP A 260 -6.93 13.34 15.72
N GLN A 261 -8.19 12.94 15.96
CA GLN A 261 -9.30 13.88 16.11
C GLN A 261 -9.24 14.61 17.44
N ASP A 262 -9.47 15.93 17.39
CA ASP A 262 -9.67 16.73 18.58
C ASP A 262 -11.00 16.36 19.26
N ARG A 263 -10.91 15.72 20.42
CA ARG A 263 -12.08 15.28 21.20
C ARG A 263 -12.82 16.42 21.89
N SER A 264 -12.21 17.60 22.01
CA SER A 264 -12.89 18.78 22.55
C SER A 264 -13.98 19.31 21.63
N LEU A 265 -13.91 18.98 20.33
CA LEU A 265 -14.91 19.31 19.32
C LEU A 265 -16.07 18.30 19.27
N TRP A 266 -16.06 17.28 20.13
CA TRP A 266 -17.13 16.28 20.15
C TRP A 266 -18.37 16.83 20.86
N ASP A 267 -19.52 16.65 20.22
CA ASP A 267 -20.82 17.15 20.66
C ASP A 267 -21.29 16.41 21.92
N ALA A 268 -21.14 17.07 23.06
CA ALA A 268 -21.46 16.50 24.37
C ALA A 268 -22.94 16.12 24.52
N ASP A 269 -23.85 16.85 23.87
CA ASP A 269 -25.28 16.59 23.94
C ASP A 269 -25.63 15.30 23.21
N ARG A 270 -25.02 15.07 22.05
CA ARG A 270 -25.16 13.80 21.33
C ARG A 270 -24.50 12.64 22.03
N ILE A 271 -23.35 12.86 22.68
CA ILE A 271 -22.75 11.83 23.54
C ILE A 271 -23.72 11.42 24.64
N ARG A 272 -24.33 12.38 25.35
CA ARG A 272 -25.35 12.11 26.38
C ARG A 272 -26.58 11.38 25.82
N ALA A 273 -27.07 11.80 24.64
CA ALA A 273 -28.18 11.13 23.96
C ALA A 273 -27.83 9.67 23.62
N GLY A 274 -26.64 9.43 23.10
CA GLY A 274 -26.15 8.09 22.77
C GLY A 274 -26.02 7.17 24.00
N PHE A 275 -25.47 7.68 25.10
CA PHE A 275 -25.44 6.94 26.37
C PHE A 275 -26.86 6.65 26.92
N THR A 276 -27.77 7.61 26.79
CA THR A 276 -29.18 7.43 27.21
C THR A 276 -29.85 6.32 26.41
N ALA A 277 -29.66 6.30 25.09
CA ALA A 277 -30.18 5.23 24.23
C ALA A 277 -29.56 3.87 24.58
N LEU A 278 -28.25 3.79 24.88
CA LEU A 278 -27.62 2.55 25.37
C LEU A 278 -28.21 2.06 26.70
N LEU A 279 -28.54 2.96 27.61
CA LEU A 279 -29.20 2.60 28.88
C LEU A 279 -30.61 2.06 28.63
N ARG A 280 -31.37 2.65 27.69
CA ARG A 280 -32.67 2.11 27.25
C ARG A 280 -32.54 0.74 26.62
N ALA A 281 -31.54 0.53 25.75
CA ALA A 281 -31.26 -0.77 25.15
C ALA A 281 -30.99 -1.85 26.22
N ARG A 282 -30.23 -1.50 27.27
CA ARG A 282 -29.98 -2.38 28.40
C ARG A 282 -31.26 -2.65 29.22
N GLY A 283 -32.10 -1.63 29.40
CA GLY A 283 -33.38 -1.75 30.11
C GLY A 283 -34.40 -2.65 29.41
N ALA A 284 -34.41 -2.65 28.08
CA ALA A 284 -35.24 -3.55 27.27
C ALA A 284 -34.88 -5.04 27.43
N GLY A 285 -33.65 -5.33 27.88
CA GLY A 285 -33.21 -6.69 28.20
C GLY A 285 -32.84 -7.54 26.98
N GLY A 286 -32.62 -8.84 27.22
CA GLY A 286 -32.17 -9.81 26.21
C GLY A 286 -30.65 -9.79 25.93
N PRO A 287 -30.14 -10.76 25.17
CA PRO A 287 -28.74 -10.78 24.74
C PRO A 287 -28.47 -9.61 23.76
N PRO A 288 -27.30 -8.96 23.84
CA PRO A 288 -26.98 -7.83 22.97
C PRO A 288 -26.80 -8.30 21.52
N GLY A 289 -27.52 -7.65 20.59
CA GLY A 289 -27.36 -7.87 19.17
C GLY A 289 -26.24 -7.02 18.56
N ALA A 290 -26.20 -6.97 17.24
CA ALA A 290 -25.11 -6.34 16.50
C ALA A 290 -25.02 -4.83 16.75
N TYR A 291 -26.15 -4.13 16.78
CA TYR A 291 -26.17 -2.68 16.98
C TYR A 291 -25.83 -2.28 18.40
N VAL A 292 -26.32 -3.02 19.41
CA VAL A 292 -25.95 -2.77 20.81
C VAL A 292 -24.44 -2.96 21.03
N LEU A 293 -23.85 -4.02 20.46
CA LEU A 293 -22.41 -4.26 20.56
C LEU A 293 -21.58 -3.18 19.84
N GLN A 294 -21.99 -2.76 18.64
CA GLN A 294 -21.34 -1.66 17.92
C GLN A 294 -21.45 -0.33 18.69
N ALA A 295 -22.61 -0.04 19.27
CA ALA A 295 -22.81 1.15 20.11
C ALA A 295 -21.93 1.11 21.36
N ALA A 296 -21.75 -0.06 21.98
CA ALA A 296 -20.85 -0.23 23.12
C ALA A 296 -19.38 0.06 22.74
N ILE A 297 -18.94 -0.34 21.54
CA ILE A 297 -17.62 0.03 21.01
C ILE A 297 -17.51 1.55 20.83
N ALA A 298 -18.51 2.19 20.20
CA ALA A 298 -18.54 3.64 20.03
C ALA A 298 -18.52 4.38 21.38
N ALA A 299 -19.22 3.85 22.40
CA ALA A 299 -19.26 4.40 23.74
C ALA A 299 -17.91 4.33 24.46
N CYS A 300 -17.11 3.27 24.22
CA CYS A 300 -15.74 3.19 24.74
C CYS A 300 -14.87 4.34 24.23
N HIS A 301 -15.02 4.70 22.94
CA HIS A 301 -14.34 5.87 22.39
C HIS A 301 -14.88 7.17 22.98
N ALA A 302 -16.20 7.35 23.02
CA ALA A 302 -16.86 8.56 23.52
C ALA A 302 -16.58 8.86 25.00
N ARG A 303 -16.34 7.84 25.82
CA ARG A 303 -16.03 7.99 27.25
C ARG A 303 -14.60 8.48 27.51
N ALA A 304 -13.65 8.16 26.63
CA ALA A 304 -12.25 8.52 26.83
C ALA A 304 -12.00 9.98 26.45
N ARG A 305 -11.26 10.74 27.29
CA ARG A 305 -11.01 12.17 27.04
C ARG A 305 -9.91 12.38 26.00
N THR A 306 -9.01 11.42 25.88
CA THR A 306 -7.93 11.41 24.88
C THR A 306 -7.90 10.08 24.14
N ALA A 307 -7.23 10.04 22.99
CA ALA A 307 -7.03 8.80 22.24
C ALA A 307 -6.35 7.70 23.07
N ALA A 308 -5.35 8.08 23.88
CA ALA A 308 -4.58 7.17 24.72
C ALA A 308 -5.39 6.55 25.87
N GLU A 309 -6.43 7.24 26.37
CA GLU A 309 -7.32 6.73 27.43
C GLU A 309 -8.36 5.71 26.92
N THR A 310 -8.40 5.42 25.61
CA THR A 310 -9.38 4.49 25.03
C THR A 310 -9.16 3.06 25.55
N ASP A 311 -10.21 2.43 26.09
CA ASP A 311 -10.14 1.06 26.59
C ASP A 311 -10.18 0.03 25.44
N TRP A 312 -9.01 -0.20 24.85
CA TRP A 312 -8.86 -1.15 23.75
C TRP A 312 -9.07 -2.61 24.15
N ARG A 313 -8.86 -2.97 25.43
CA ARG A 313 -9.14 -4.34 25.92
C ARG A 313 -10.62 -4.61 25.91
N GLN A 314 -11.42 -3.66 26.40
CA GLN A 314 -12.87 -3.74 26.33
C GLN A 314 -13.36 -3.81 24.88
N ILE A 315 -12.84 -2.95 24.00
CA ILE A 315 -13.21 -2.95 22.56
C ILE A 315 -12.89 -4.29 21.89
N ALA A 316 -11.70 -4.86 22.13
CA ALA A 316 -11.30 -6.15 21.56
C ALA A 316 -12.24 -7.29 22.03
N GLY A 317 -12.63 -7.30 23.31
CA GLY A 317 -13.61 -8.25 23.83
C GLY A 317 -15.00 -8.10 23.22
N ILE A 318 -15.47 -6.85 23.01
CA ILE A 318 -16.76 -6.61 22.36
C ILE A 318 -16.72 -7.05 20.88
N TYR A 319 -15.63 -6.80 20.16
CA TYR A 319 -15.47 -7.31 18.79
C TYR A 319 -15.47 -8.84 18.72
N GLU A 320 -14.89 -9.53 19.71
CA GLU A 320 -14.96 -10.99 19.78
C GLU A 320 -16.40 -11.49 19.88
N LEU A 321 -17.25 -10.84 20.69
CA LEU A 321 -18.68 -11.14 20.76
C LEU A 321 -19.39 -10.80 19.44
N LEU A 322 -19.10 -9.63 18.86
CA LEU A 322 -19.75 -9.15 17.65
C LEU A 322 -19.49 -10.05 16.45
N VAL A 323 -18.27 -10.59 16.29
CA VAL A 323 -17.96 -11.56 15.22
C VAL A 323 -18.79 -12.85 15.34
N ARG A 324 -19.15 -13.27 16.57
CA ARG A 324 -20.00 -14.45 16.79
C ARG A 324 -21.47 -14.16 16.49
N VAL A 325 -21.95 -12.96 16.85
CA VAL A 325 -23.33 -12.52 16.61
C VAL A 325 -23.57 -12.24 15.13
N GLN A 326 -22.60 -11.61 14.46
CA GLN A 326 -22.68 -11.23 13.05
C GLN A 326 -21.34 -11.53 12.34
N PRO A 327 -21.15 -12.76 11.83
CA PRO A 327 -19.97 -13.12 11.07
C PRO A 327 -19.87 -12.26 9.80
N SER A 328 -18.81 -11.44 9.71
CA SER A 328 -18.57 -10.55 8.58
C SER A 328 -17.07 -10.31 8.40
N PRO A 329 -16.52 -10.39 7.17
CA PRO A 329 -15.12 -10.05 6.91
C PRO A 329 -14.76 -8.61 7.32
N VAL A 330 -15.70 -7.67 7.23
CA VAL A 330 -15.49 -6.28 7.66
C VAL A 330 -15.38 -6.18 9.18
N ILE A 331 -16.21 -6.91 9.92
CA ILE A 331 -16.15 -6.95 11.39
C ILE A 331 -14.87 -7.66 11.84
N ALA A 332 -14.45 -8.72 11.15
CA ALA A 332 -13.19 -9.40 11.40
C ALA A 332 -11.97 -8.47 11.18
N LEU A 333 -12.00 -7.65 10.12
CA LEU A 333 -10.97 -6.63 9.88
C LEU A 333 -10.93 -5.60 11.02
N ASN A 334 -12.08 -5.09 11.45
CA ASN A 334 -12.17 -4.14 12.56
C ASN A 334 -11.67 -4.76 13.88
N ARG A 335 -11.96 -6.04 14.12
CA ARG A 335 -11.40 -6.80 15.26
C ARG A 335 -9.88 -6.86 15.19
N ALA A 336 -9.30 -7.06 14.01
CA ALA A 336 -7.84 -7.08 13.84
C ALA A 336 -7.20 -5.76 14.27
N VAL A 337 -7.84 -4.62 13.98
CA VAL A 337 -7.42 -3.30 14.47
C VAL A 337 -7.45 -3.27 16.00
N ALA A 338 -8.57 -3.66 16.62
CA ALA A 338 -8.70 -3.65 18.08
C ALA A 338 -7.65 -4.53 18.78
N VAL A 339 -7.43 -5.74 18.29
CA VAL A 339 -6.39 -6.65 18.80
C VAL A 339 -5.00 -6.03 18.63
N SER A 340 -4.72 -5.34 17.52
CA SER A 340 -3.44 -4.68 17.30
C SER A 340 -3.13 -3.56 18.31
N MET A 341 -4.16 -2.97 18.90
CA MET A 341 -4.03 -1.92 19.91
C MET A 341 -3.73 -2.49 21.29
N VAL A 342 -4.06 -3.77 21.53
CA VAL A 342 -3.81 -4.46 22.80
C VAL A 342 -2.51 -5.26 22.76
N GLU A 343 -2.31 -6.04 21.70
CA GLU A 343 -1.23 -7.03 21.58
C GLU A 343 -0.11 -6.59 20.62
N GLY A 344 -0.28 -5.45 19.95
CA GLY A 344 0.69 -4.91 19.00
C GLY A 344 0.41 -5.25 17.54
N PRO A 345 1.11 -4.59 16.60
CA PRO A 345 0.79 -4.63 15.18
C PRO A 345 0.85 -6.02 14.55
N ASP A 346 1.80 -6.87 14.98
CA ASP A 346 1.95 -8.23 14.44
C ASP A 346 0.75 -9.14 14.77
N ALA A 347 0.10 -8.94 15.93
CA ALA A 347 -1.12 -9.67 16.28
C ALA A 347 -2.29 -9.30 15.36
N GLY A 348 -2.42 -8.00 15.05
CA GLY A 348 -3.38 -7.53 14.06
C GLY A 348 -3.08 -8.11 12.67
N LEU A 349 -1.81 -8.08 12.23
CA LEU A 349 -1.43 -8.60 10.91
C LEU A 349 -1.75 -10.08 10.73
N ARG A 350 -1.56 -10.91 11.76
CA ARG A 350 -1.97 -12.33 11.72
C ARG A 350 -3.46 -12.53 11.48
N LEU A 351 -4.30 -11.61 11.97
CA LEU A 351 -5.75 -11.64 11.75
C LEU A 351 -6.15 -11.05 10.39
N VAL A 352 -5.37 -10.11 9.86
CA VAL A 352 -5.59 -9.54 8.52
C VAL A 352 -5.19 -10.50 7.41
N GLU A 353 -4.15 -11.32 7.59
CA GLU A 353 -3.60 -12.16 6.53
C GLU A 353 -4.65 -13.10 5.88
N PRO A 354 -5.50 -13.83 6.63
CA PRO A 354 -6.56 -14.65 6.02
C PRO A 354 -7.58 -13.82 5.23
N LEU A 355 -7.83 -12.57 5.62
CA LEU A 355 -8.79 -11.68 4.98
C LEU A 355 -8.34 -11.20 3.58
N LEU A 356 -7.06 -11.35 3.25
CA LEU A 356 -6.55 -11.03 1.91
C LEU A 356 -7.09 -11.98 0.83
N ALA A 357 -7.51 -13.18 1.22
CA ALA A 357 -8.12 -14.16 0.33
C ALA A 357 -9.64 -14.02 0.21
N GLU A 358 -10.28 -13.16 1.02
CA GLU A 358 -11.74 -13.01 1.05
C GLU A 358 -12.25 -12.22 -0.17
N PRO A 359 -13.05 -12.85 -1.06
CA PRO A 359 -13.53 -12.18 -2.27
C PRO A 359 -14.36 -10.92 -1.98
N ALA A 360 -15.09 -10.93 -0.86
CA ALA A 360 -15.91 -9.79 -0.41
C ALA A 360 -15.08 -8.53 -0.10
N LEU A 361 -13.79 -8.68 0.22
CA LEU A 361 -12.90 -7.56 0.56
C LEU A 361 -11.92 -7.20 -0.57
N ALA A 362 -11.94 -7.92 -1.70
CA ALA A 362 -10.98 -7.74 -2.79
C ALA A 362 -10.91 -6.30 -3.33
N ARG A 363 -12.04 -5.57 -3.28
CA ARG A 363 -12.16 -4.17 -3.72
C ARG A 363 -12.40 -3.19 -2.56
N TYR A 364 -12.21 -3.64 -1.31
CA TYR A 364 -12.47 -2.82 -0.14
C TYR A 364 -11.20 -2.07 0.28
N ALA A 365 -11.13 -0.77 0.02
CA ALA A 365 -9.94 0.06 0.23
C ALA A 365 -9.41 0.04 1.68
N LEU A 366 -10.28 -0.15 2.67
CA LEU A 366 -9.90 -0.20 4.07
C LEU A 366 -9.10 -1.45 4.45
N LEU A 367 -9.16 -2.54 3.68
CA LEU A 367 -8.32 -3.73 3.89
C LEU A 367 -6.82 -3.42 3.68
N PRO A 368 -6.38 -2.97 2.48
CA PRO A 368 -5.00 -2.55 2.29
C PRO A 368 -4.65 -1.32 3.15
N GLY A 369 -5.57 -0.39 3.38
CA GLY A 369 -5.34 0.73 4.30
C GLY A 369 -4.99 0.29 5.73
N THR A 370 -5.76 -0.65 6.28
CA THR A 370 -5.52 -1.24 7.60
C THR A 370 -4.21 -2.02 7.64
N ARG A 371 -3.95 -2.85 6.63
CA ARG A 371 -2.69 -3.60 6.52
C ARG A 371 -1.50 -2.66 6.47
N GLY A 372 -1.58 -1.60 5.66
CA GLY A 372 -0.56 -0.56 5.55
C GLY A 372 -0.26 0.11 6.89
N GLU A 373 -1.29 0.44 7.67
CA GLU A 373 -1.13 1.01 9.00
C GLU A 373 -0.38 0.07 9.96
N LEU A 374 -0.78 -1.20 10.00
CA LEU A 374 -0.14 -2.18 10.87
C LEU A 374 1.30 -2.47 10.46
N LEU A 375 1.58 -2.55 9.15
CA LEU A 375 2.93 -2.69 8.61
C LEU A 375 3.81 -1.48 8.96
N ALA A 376 3.28 -0.26 8.87
CA ALA A 376 4.01 0.95 9.23
C ALA A 376 4.38 0.94 10.73
N ARG A 377 3.43 0.58 11.60
CA ARG A 377 3.66 0.44 13.04
C ARG A 377 4.62 -0.69 13.40
N ALA A 378 4.70 -1.75 12.58
CA ALA A 378 5.67 -2.83 12.71
C ALA A 378 7.05 -2.48 12.10
N GLY A 379 7.25 -1.26 11.56
CA GLY A 379 8.51 -0.85 10.93
C GLY A 379 8.73 -1.39 9.51
N ARG A 380 7.74 -2.08 8.91
CA ARG A 380 7.77 -2.62 7.55
C ARG A 380 7.38 -1.57 6.52
N VAL A 381 8.20 -0.51 6.44
CA VAL A 381 7.90 0.73 5.70
C VAL A 381 7.62 0.52 4.20
N ALA A 382 8.38 -0.36 3.54
CA ALA A 382 8.21 -0.60 2.11
C ALA A 382 6.86 -1.25 1.80
N ASP A 383 6.51 -2.30 2.53
CA ASP A 383 5.23 -3.00 2.40
C ASP A 383 4.06 -2.06 2.75
N ALA A 384 4.20 -1.29 3.83
CA ALA A 384 3.19 -0.33 4.27
C ALA A 384 2.83 0.68 3.16
N ARG A 385 3.84 1.21 2.48
CA ARG A 385 3.66 2.16 1.38
C ARG A 385 2.95 1.53 0.19
N ALA A 386 3.31 0.29 -0.16
CA ALA A 386 2.66 -0.42 -1.25
C ALA A 386 1.16 -0.62 -0.96
N GLU A 387 0.83 -0.97 0.28
CA GLU A 387 -0.57 -1.11 0.70
C GLU A 387 -1.34 0.21 0.73
N PHE A 388 -0.73 1.30 1.20
CA PHE A 388 -1.38 2.62 1.13
C PHE A 388 -1.65 3.06 -0.32
N ARG A 389 -0.73 2.80 -1.26
CA ARG A 389 -0.97 3.07 -2.69
C ARG A 389 -2.11 2.23 -3.23
N ARG A 390 -2.16 0.95 -2.89
CA ARG A 390 -3.28 0.06 -3.26
C ARG A 390 -4.61 0.54 -2.69
N ALA A 391 -4.63 1.04 -1.46
CA ALA A 391 -5.82 1.63 -0.86
C ALA A 391 -6.30 2.88 -1.63
N ALA A 392 -5.36 3.75 -2.04
CA ALA A 392 -5.63 4.93 -2.86
C ALA A 392 -6.23 4.58 -4.24
N GLU A 393 -5.77 3.49 -4.86
CA GLU A 393 -6.27 2.99 -6.15
C GLU A 393 -7.69 2.41 -6.05
N LEU A 394 -8.04 1.78 -4.92
CA LEU A 394 -9.33 1.10 -4.75
C LEU A 394 -10.49 2.02 -4.35
N THR A 395 -10.21 3.16 -3.70
CA THR A 395 -11.28 4.08 -3.28
C THR A 395 -11.80 4.93 -4.42
N ALA A 396 -13.13 5.15 -4.43
CA ALA A 396 -13.81 6.10 -5.31
C ALA A 396 -13.95 7.50 -4.67
N SER A 397 -13.64 7.63 -3.38
CA SER A 397 -13.71 8.89 -2.64
C SER A 397 -12.42 9.69 -2.80
N GLY A 398 -12.53 10.91 -3.34
CA GLY A 398 -11.38 11.81 -3.51
C GLY A 398 -10.68 12.13 -2.18
N PRO A 399 -11.42 12.57 -1.15
CA PRO A 399 -10.83 12.84 0.17
C PRO A 399 -10.17 11.61 0.80
N GLU A 400 -10.77 10.42 0.69
CA GLU A 400 -10.18 9.18 1.21
C GLU A 400 -8.87 8.82 0.48
N ARG A 401 -8.84 9.00 -0.85
CA ARG A 401 -7.62 8.81 -1.64
C ARG A 401 -6.48 9.69 -1.14
N THR A 402 -6.77 10.96 -0.87
CA THR A 402 -5.79 11.92 -0.34
C THR A 402 -5.23 11.47 1.00
N VAL A 403 -6.03 10.86 1.89
CA VAL A 403 -5.52 10.29 3.15
C VAL A 403 -4.46 9.22 2.87
N TRP A 404 -4.76 8.26 1.99
CA TRP A 404 -3.84 7.17 1.69
C TRP A 404 -2.57 7.63 0.98
N GLU A 405 -2.68 8.60 0.07
CA GLU A 405 -1.53 9.24 -0.58
C GLU A 405 -0.64 9.99 0.43
N ARG A 406 -1.24 10.79 1.33
CA ARG A 406 -0.53 11.49 2.41
C ARG A 406 0.18 10.49 3.33
N ARG A 407 -0.48 9.39 3.73
CA ARG A 407 0.13 8.31 4.53
C ARG A 407 1.32 7.65 3.80
N ALA A 408 1.16 7.34 2.52
CA ALA A 408 2.24 6.77 1.70
C ALA A 408 3.43 7.73 1.56
N ALA A 409 3.19 9.04 1.46
CA ALA A 409 4.24 10.06 1.37
C ALA A 409 4.96 10.30 2.70
N ALA A 410 4.22 10.30 3.82
CA ALA A 410 4.75 10.53 5.16
C ALA A 410 5.81 9.50 5.60
N LEU A 411 5.79 8.31 5.00
CA LEU A 411 6.79 7.25 5.24
C LEU A 411 8.19 7.57 4.66
N GLY A 412 8.44 8.79 4.16
CA GLY A 412 9.72 9.24 3.58
C GLY A 412 10.05 8.56 2.24
N PRO A 413 11.14 8.90 1.53
CA PRO A 413 11.60 8.06 0.41
C PRO A 413 12.03 6.68 0.92
N GLN A 414 11.94 5.64 0.08
CA GLN A 414 12.57 4.34 0.38
C GLN A 414 14.04 4.62 0.76
N ARG A 415 14.43 4.33 2.00
CA ARG A 415 15.84 4.01 2.28
C ARG A 415 15.99 2.55 1.89
N PRO A 416 16.67 2.22 0.78
CA PRO A 416 16.92 0.83 0.45
C PRO A 416 17.79 0.23 1.56
N ALA A 417 17.43 -0.95 2.01
CA ALA A 417 18.30 -1.78 2.84
C ALA A 417 19.46 -2.26 1.95
N GLY A 418 20.57 -1.52 1.96
CA GLY A 418 21.79 -1.87 1.25
C GLY A 418 22.95 -0.96 1.65
N PRO A 419 24.20 -1.42 1.52
CA PRO A 419 25.35 -0.58 1.83
C PRO A 419 25.36 0.64 0.91
N ALA A 420 25.70 1.80 1.46
CA ALA A 420 25.92 3.01 0.68
C ALA A 420 27.16 2.85 -0.22
N LEU A 421 27.18 3.58 -1.33
CA LEU A 421 28.22 3.50 -2.36
C LEU A 421 29.63 3.72 -1.79
N GLY A 422 29.79 4.63 -0.84
CA GLY A 422 31.06 4.94 -0.19
C GLY A 422 31.67 3.72 0.53
N PRO A 423 30.99 3.20 1.58
CA PRO A 423 31.40 1.98 2.27
C PRO A 423 31.61 0.79 1.32
N ALA A 424 30.69 0.57 0.38
CA ALA A 424 30.77 -0.54 -0.57
C ALA A 424 32.01 -0.47 -1.49
N VAL A 425 32.35 0.73 -1.98
CA VAL A 425 33.57 0.94 -2.78
C VAL A 425 34.84 0.66 -1.96
N THR A 426 34.87 1.09 -0.70
CA THR A 426 36.00 0.84 0.21
C THR A 426 36.20 -0.66 0.45
N GLU A 427 35.11 -1.36 0.77
CA GLU A 427 35.12 -2.81 1.02
C GLU A 427 35.57 -3.60 -0.21
N PHE A 428 35.00 -3.29 -1.38
CA PHE A 428 35.39 -3.94 -2.63
C PHE A 428 36.88 -3.74 -2.97
N LEU A 429 37.40 -2.53 -2.78
CA LEU A 429 38.81 -2.25 -3.06
C LEU A 429 39.75 -2.93 -2.06
N ALA A 430 39.33 -3.08 -0.78
CA ALA A 430 40.09 -3.80 0.23
C ALA A 430 40.19 -5.31 -0.05
N GLY A 431 39.15 -5.90 -0.65
CA GLY A 431 39.15 -7.29 -1.11
C GLY A 431 39.95 -7.57 -2.39
N CYS A 432 40.40 -6.53 -3.10
CA CYS A 432 41.19 -6.66 -4.32
C CYS A 432 42.70 -6.78 -4.02
N SER A 433 43.45 -7.40 -4.94
CA SER A 433 44.93 -7.36 -4.88
C SER A 433 45.46 -5.92 -5.04
N PRO A 434 46.66 -5.58 -4.51
CA PRO A 434 47.17 -4.21 -4.57
C PRO A 434 47.33 -3.62 -5.98
N SER A 435 47.54 -4.46 -7.00
CA SER A 435 47.57 -4.02 -8.40
C SER A 435 46.18 -3.73 -8.95
N THR A 436 45.19 -4.59 -8.65
CA THR A 436 43.79 -4.42 -9.06
C THR A 436 43.15 -3.23 -8.38
N ALA A 437 43.34 -3.08 -7.06
CA ALA A 437 42.83 -1.96 -6.29
C ALA A 437 43.30 -0.62 -6.87
N ARG A 438 44.62 -0.48 -7.16
CA ARG A 438 45.16 0.72 -7.82
C ARG A 438 44.56 0.96 -9.20
N SER A 439 44.31 -0.10 -9.98
CA SER A 439 43.72 0.03 -11.31
C SER A 439 42.24 0.40 -11.28
N TYR A 440 41.49 0.00 -10.25
CA TYR A 440 40.04 0.22 -10.15
C TYR A 440 39.68 1.47 -9.34
N ALA A 441 40.51 1.85 -8.37
CA ALA A 441 40.28 2.96 -7.45
C ALA A 441 39.91 4.27 -8.15
N GLN A 442 40.61 4.63 -9.22
CA GLN A 442 40.32 5.86 -9.96
C GLN A 442 38.86 5.90 -10.48
N THR A 443 38.36 4.78 -10.98
CA THR A 443 36.98 4.68 -11.50
C THR A 443 35.97 4.76 -10.37
N LEU A 444 36.17 3.95 -9.32
CA LEU A 444 35.20 3.83 -8.24
C LEU A 444 35.17 5.05 -7.32
N HIS A 445 36.30 5.69 -7.07
CA HIS A 445 36.33 6.96 -6.35
C HIS A 445 35.68 8.09 -7.13
N ARG A 446 35.76 8.09 -8.47
CA ARG A 446 35.04 9.04 -9.31
C ARG A 446 33.54 8.83 -9.22
N LEU A 447 33.07 7.58 -9.30
CA LEU A 447 31.65 7.25 -9.11
C LEU A 447 31.16 7.68 -7.72
N ARG A 448 31.89 7.35 -6.66
CA ARG A 448 31.59 7.79 -5.29
C ARG A 448 31.49 9.31 -5.17
N ARG A 449 32.38 10.04 -5.82
CA ARG A 449 32.44 11.51 -5.73
C ARG A 449 31.31 12.17 -6.53
N ASP A 450 31.07 11.71 -7.75
CA ASP A 450 30.13 12.38 -8.67
C ASP A 450 28.68 11.91 -8.44
N LEU A 451 28.45 10.72 -7.86
CA LEU A 451 27.11 10.21 -7.51
C LEU A 451 26.77 10.36 -6.01
N GLY A 452 27.76 10.71 -5.17
CA GLY A 452 27.60 10.84 -3.72
C GLY A 452 27.94 9.54 -2.96
N PRO A 453 28.62 9.62 -1.80
CA PRO A 453 29.00 8.45 -1.02
C PRO A 453 27.81 7.75 -0.36
N ASP A 454 26.71 8.47 -0.15
CA ASP A 454 25.51 7.98 0.55
C ASP A 454 24.48 7.33 -0.39
N LEU A 455 24.73 7.33 -1.70
CA LEU A 455 23.86 6.69 -2.68
C LEU A 455 23.78 5.17 -2.41
N PRO A 456 22.60 4.58 -2.21
CA PRO A 456 22.46 3.14 -2.06
C PRO A 456 22.96 2.42 -3.32
N VAL A 457 23.74 1.35 -3.14
CA VAL A 457 24.30 0.60 -4.28
C VAL A 457 23.21 0.00 -5.18
N ALA A 458 22.04 -0.35 -4.61
CA ALA A 458 20.89 -0.84 -5.35
C ALA A 458 20.27 0.20 -6.31
N ASP A 459 20.48 1.50 -6.04
CA ASP A 459 19.93 2.60 -6.85
C ASP A 459 20.89 3.04 -7.97
N LEU A 460 22.06 2.41 -8.08
CA LEU A 460 22.97 2.65 -9.21
C LEU A 460 22.30 2.22 -10.51
N THR A 461 22.25 3.15 -11.47
CA THR A 461 21.76 2.87 -12.82
C THR A 461 22.91 2.87 -13.82
N ALA A 462 22.81 2.04 -14.87
CA ALA A 462 23.76 2.05 -15.97
C ALA A 462 23.88 3.44 -16.63
N GLN A 463 22.79 4.23 -16.63
CA GLN A 463 22.79 5.59 -17.17
C GLN A 463 23.60 6.56 -16.30
N ALA A 464 23.42 6.52 -14.97
CA ALA A 464 24.20 7.36 -14.05
C ALA A 464 25.71 7.02 -14.13
N VAL A 465 26.03 5.73 -14.14
CA VAL A 465 27.41 5.25 -14.30
C VAL A 465 27.99 5.66 -15.65
N ALA A 466 27.24 5.48 -16.74
CA ALA A 466 27.70 5.87 -18.07
C ALA A 466 27.97 7.37 -18.16
N ARG A 467 27.09 8.22 -17.62
CA ARG A 467 27.32 9.67 -17.57
C ARG A 467 28.64 10.02 -16.87
N VAL A 468 28.88 9.47 -15.68
CA VAL A 468 30.13 9.77 -14.95
C VAL A 468 31.36 9.31 -15.73
N VAL A 469 31.32 8.09 -16.28
CA VAL A 469 32.46 7.50 -16.99
C VAL A 469 32.73 8.19 -18.32
N THR A 470 31.70 8.54 -19.09
CA THR A 470 31.85 9.26 -20.36
C THR A 470 32.31 10.69 -20.12
N THR A 471 31.74 11.41 -19.15
CA THR A 471 32.17 12.77 -18.81
C THR A 471 33.64 12.82 -18.37
N ALA A 472 34.12 11.81 -17.65
CA ALA A 472 35.50 11.79 -17.16
C ALA A 472 36.52 11.25 -18.18
N TRP A 473 36.11 10.36 -19.10
CA TRP A 473 37.04 9.58 -19.93
C TRP A 473 36.59 9.37 -21.38
N ALA A 474 35.74 10.23 -21.94
CA ALA A 474 35.30 10.15 -23.34
C ALA A 474 36.48 9.96 -24.32
N ASP A 475 37.57 10.71 -24.14
CA ASP A 475 38.72 10.72 -25.05
C ASP A 475 39.82 9.72 -24.64
N ALA A 476 39.56 8.85 -23.67
CA ALA A 476 40.55 7.89 -23.21
C ALA A 476 40.89 6.85 -24.29
N ALA A 477 42.18 6.55 -24.44
CA ALA A 477 42.66 5.45 -25.29
C ALA A 477 41.93 4.14 -24.97
N ALA A 478 41.73 3.27 -25.98
CA ALA A 478 40.91 2.05 -25.86
C ALA A 478 41.30 1.16 -24.67
N ALA A 479 42.60 1.05 -24.36
CA ALA A 479 43.09 0.28 -23.21
C ALA A 479 42.67 0.89 -21.86
N THR A 480 42.66 2.22 -21.75
CA THR A 480 42.23 2.94 -20.53
C THR A 480 40.72 2.89 -20.37
N TRP A 481 39.97 3.16 -21.45
CA TRP A 481 38.51 3.04 -21.47
C TRP A 481 38.05 1.65 -21.01
N ASN A 482 38.63 0.59 -21.59
CA ASN A 482 38.25 -0.78 -21.24
C ASN A 482 38.61 -1.14 -19.79
N ARG A 483 39.60 -0.48 -19.17
CA ARG A 483 39.89 -0.66 -17.73
C ARG A 483 38.82 -0.03 -16.86
N HIS A 484 38.33 1.17 -17.18
CA HIS A 484 37.21 1.79 -16.46
C HIS A 484 35.94 0.94 -16.57
N ARG A 485 35.61 0.47 -17.77
CA ARG A 485 34.52 -0.48 -18.00
C ARG A 485 34.69 -1.76 -17.18
N ALA A 486 35.90 -2.33 -17.12
CA ALA A 486 36.17 -3.52 -16.32
C ALA A 486 36.02 -3.29 -14.81
N ALA A 487 36.43 -2.12 -14.31
CA ALA A 487 36.25 -1.74 -12.91
C ALA A 487 34.77 -1.65 -12.54
N VAL A 488 33.96 -0.98 -13.37
CA VAL A 488 32.49 -0.90 -13.20
C VAL A 488 31.88 -2.29 -13.17
N ARG A 489 32.19 -3.13 -14.16
CA ARG A 489 31.63 -4.48 -14.27
C ARG A 489 32.02 -5.36 -13.07
N ALA A 490 33.27 -5.27 -12.60
CA ALA A 490 33.75 -6.06 -11.48
C ALA A 490 33.09 -5.64 -10.16
N PHE A 491 32.96 -4.34 -9.92
CA PHE A 491 32.23 -3.81 -8.77
C PHE A 491 30.75 -4.21 -8.82
N ALA A 492 30.10 -4.05 -9.98
CA ALA A 492 28.71 -4.42 -10.21
C ALA A 492 28.42 -5.90 -9.93
N ALA A 493 29.31 -6.78 -10.37
CA ALA A 493 29.20 -8.21 -10.10
C ALA A 493 29.37 -8.54 -8.61
N TRP A 494 30.34 -7.93 -7.94
CA TRP A 494 30.56 -8.12 -6.50
C TRP A 494 29.38 -7.61 -5.66
N ALA A 495 28.81 -6.47 -6.04
CA ALA A 495 27.71 -5.82 -5.34
C ALA A 495 26.32 -6.42 -5.63
N GLY A 496 26.23 -7.44 -6.49
CA GLY A 496 24.94 -8.05 -6.85
C GLY A 496 24.04 -7.18 -7.74
N VAL A 497 24.61 -6.18 -8.43
CA VAL A 497 23.90 -5.27 -9.36
C VAL A 497 24.48 -5.38 -10.77
N PRO A 498 24.33 -6.53 -11.46
CA PRO A 498 24.93 -6.74 -12.78
C PRO A 498 24.36 -5.76 -13.83
N GLY A 499 25.17 -5.44 -14.85
CA GLY A 499 24.71 -4.64 -15.99
C GLY A 499 24.97 -3.13 -15.89
N LEU A 500 25.63 -2.63 -14.84
CA LEU A 500 26.02 -1.22 -14.75
C LEU A 500 26.96 -0.76 -15.89
N ASP A 501 27.69 -1.69 -16.54
CA ASP A 501 28.55 -1.39 -17.70
C ASP A 501 27.82 -1.53 -19.05
N ALA A 502 26.51 -1.79 -19.07
CA ALA A 502 25.76 -2.05 -20.31
C ALA A 502 25.84 -0.89 -21.32
N LEU A 503 25.85 0.35 -20.82
CA LEU A 503 25.95 1.57 -21.64
C LEU A 503 27.40 2.03 -21.88
N LEU A 504 28.39 1.20 -21.53
CA LEU A 504 29.81 1.44 -21.78
C LEU A 504 30.32 0.50 -22.87
N PRO A 505 30.32 0.90 -24.16
CA PRO A 505 30.74 0.02 -25.25
C PRO A 505 32.21 -0.35 -25.14
N ARG A 506 32.60 -1.59 -25.44
CA ARG A 506 34.01 -1.99 -25.45
C ARG A 506 34.72 -1.35 -26.65
N ARG A 507 35.90 -0.74 -26.44
CA ARG A 507 36.72 -0.17 -27.53
C ARG A 507 37.75 -1.18 -28.04
N ALA A 508 37.93 -1.28 -29.35
CA ALA A 508 38.93 -2.17 -29.95
C ALA A 508 40.36 -1.68 -29.61
N ALA A 509 41.21 -2.58 -29.12
CA ALA A 509 42.61 -2.28 -28.80
C ALA A 509 43.54 -3.12 -29.69
N PRO A 510 44.58 -2.52 -30.31
CA PRO A 510 45.52 -3.27 -31.14
C PRO A 510 46.33 -4.26 -30.29
N ARG A 511 46.34 -5.54 -30.68
CA ARG A 511 47.18 -6.57 -30.06
C ARG A 511 48.64 -6.33 -30.45
N ARG A 512 49.51 -5.97 -29.48
CA ARG A 512 50.97 -5.98 -29.70
C ARG A 512 51.45 -7.43 -29.81
N ARG A 513 51.79 -7.90 -31.01
CA ARG A 513 52.50 -9.16 -31.23
C ARG A 513 53.98 -8.96 -30.84
N THR A 514 54.47 -9.73 -29.85
CA THR A 514 55.91 -9.80 -29.53
C THR A 514 56.61 -10.54 -30.68
N ARG A 515 57.57 -9.91 -31.37
CA ARG A 515 58.40 -10.61 -32.36
C ARG A 515 59.41 -11.53 -31.63
N PRO A 516 59.61 -12.79 -32.06
CA PRO A 516 60.68 -13.65 -31.56
C PRO A 516 62.06 -13.03 -31.84
N LEU A 517 63.04 -13.26 -30.96
CA LEU A 517 64.42 -12.83 -31.20
C LEU A 517 65.10 -13.79 -32.20
N PRO A 518 65.82 -13.31 -33.24
CA PRO A 518 66.61 -14.17 -34.12
C PRO A 518 67.65 -14.99 -33.34
N VAL A 519 67.88 -16.24 -33.75
CA VAL A 519 68.73 -17.22 -33.04
C VAL A 519 70.16 -16.72 -32.86
N ASP A 520 70.74 -16.09 -33.88
CA ASP A 520 72.13 -15.61 -33.87
C ASP A 520 72.34 -14.49 -32.84
N ARG A 521 71.35 -13.60 -32.73
CA ARG A 521 71.38 -12.49 -31.77
C ARG A 521 71.21 -12.98 -30.33
N LEU A 522 70.51 -14.10 -30.15
CA LEU A 522 70.38 -14.78 -28.87
C LEU A 522 71.67 -15.51 -28.48
N ALA A 523 72.32 -16.18 -29.43
CA ALA A 523 73.59 -16.87 -29.21
C ALA A 523 74.67 -15.88 -28.71
N LEU A 524 74.82 -14.74 -29.39
CA LEU A 524 75.80 -13.70 -29.03
C LEU A 524 75.55 -13.10 -27.63
N ALA A 525 74.26 -12.92 -27.27
CA ALA A 525 73.87 -12.42 -25.96
C ALA A 525 74.22 -13.43 -24.85
N VAL A 526 74.05 -14.73 -25.09
CA VAL A 526 74.29 -15.80 -24.11
C VAL A 526 75.79 -16.09 -23.94
N GLU A 527 76.58 -16.06 -25.01
CA GLU A 527 78.01 -16.40 -24.98
C GLU A 527 78.82 -15.51 -24.03
N ASN A 528 78.50 -14.21 -23.99
CA ASN A 528 79.22 -13.22 -23.19
C ASN A 528 78.60 -12.96 -21.80
N ALA A 529 77.56 -13.71 -21.43
CA ALA A 529 76.80 -13.44 -20.21
C ALA A 529 77.39 -14.18 -18.98
N PRO A 530 77.31 -13.58 -17.78
CA PRO A 530 77.67 -14.30 -16.55
C PRO A 530 76.75 -15.51 -16.32
N LEU A 531 77.22 -16.47 -15.53
CA LEU A 531 76.53 -17.75 -15.28
C LEU A 531 75.05 -17.59 -14.88
N ARG A 532 74.73 -16.61 -14.01
CA ARG A 532 73.35 -16.32 -13.58
C ARG A 532 72.44 -15.99 -14.76
N GLU A 533 72.89 -15.08 -15.63
CA GLU A 533 72.15 -14.63 -16.81
C GLU A 533 71.99 -15.77 -17.81
N ARG A 534 73.06 -16.53 -18.07
CA ARG A 534 73.03 -17.69 -18.97
C ARG A 534 72.00 -18.73 -18.50
N ALA A 535 72.06 -19.12 -17.23
CA ALA A 535 71.11 -20.06 -16.64
C ALA A 535 69.67 -19.54 -16.71
N LEU A 536 69.43 -18.26 -16.39
CA LEU A 536 68.10 -17.65 -16.41
C LEU A 536 67.51 -17.61 -17.82
N TRP A 537 68.28 -17.14 -18.80
CA TRP A 537 67.79 -16.98 -20.17
C TRP A 537 67.60 -18.32 -20.86
N GLN A 538 68.50 -19.29 -20.62
CA GLN A 538 68.35 -20.66 -21.09
C GLN A 538 67.11 -21.33 -20.50
N LEU A 539 66.89 -21.22 -19.18
CA LEU A 539 65.72 -21.78 -18.52
C LEU A 539 64.41 -21.16 -19.05
N LEU A 540 64.37 -19.84 -19.26
CA LEU A 540 63.22 -19.16 -19.85
C LEU A 540 62.93 -19.59 -21.29
N ARG A 541 63.99 -19.83 -22.07
CA ARG A 541 63.90 -20.27 -23.47
C ARG A 541 63.37 -21.69 -23.57
N VAL A 542 63.96 -22.63 -22.84
CA VAL A 542 63.62 -24.06 -22.93
C VAL A 542 62.27 -24.37 -22.29
N SER A 543 61.96 -23.74 -21.15
CA SER A 543 60.71 -24.04 -20.44
C SER A 543 59.48 -23.32 -21.00
N GLY A 544 59.66 -22.20 -21.70
CA GLY A 544 58.55 -21.32 -22.11
C GLY A 544 57.78 -20.70 -20.93
N ALA A 545 58.24 -20.85 -19.69
CA ALA A 545 57.49 -20.50 -18.49
C ALA A 545 57.35 -18.98 -18.27
N PRO A 546 56.33 -18.52 -17.51
CA PRO A 546 56.24 -17.18 -16.95
C PRO A 546 57.58 -16.68 -16.38
N VAL A 547 58.05 -15.48 -16.76
CA VAL A 547 59.31 -14.92 -16.23
C VAL A 547 59.24 -14.78 -14.72
N SER A 548 58.06 -14.41 -14.22
CA SER A 548 57.76 -14.37 -12.79
C SER A 548 57.87 -15.74 -12.12
N ALA A 549 57.46 -16.83 -12.78
CA ALA A 549 57.56 -18.17 -12.21
C ALA A 549 59.01 -18.63 -12.14
N VAL A 550 59.81 -18.40 -13.20
CA VAL A 550 61.24 -18.75 -13.18
C VAL A 550 62.02 -17.97 -12.12
N LEU A 551 61.76 -16.66 -11.99
CA LEU A 551 62.41 -15.84 -10.96
C LEU A 551 61.98 -16.20 -9.54
N ALA A 552 60.80 -16.81 -9.37
CA ALA A 552 60.26 -17.23 -8.08
C ALA A 552 60.81 -18.58 -7.60
N LEU A 553 61.56 -19.32 -8.42
CA LEU A 553 62.14 -20.60 -8.01
C LEU A 553 63.09 -20.44 -6.83
N ASP A 554 62.94 -21.32 -5.85
CA ASP A 554 63.85 -21.51 -4.73
C ASP A 554 64.66 -22.81 -4.91
N VAL A 555 65.84 -22.87 -4.29
CA VAL A 555 66.80 -23.94 -4.49
C VAL A 555 66.26 -25.28 -3.99
N GLU A 556 65.49 -25.26 -2.90
CA GLU A 556 64.80 -26.41 -2.34
C GLU A 556 63.73 -27.01 -3.28
N ASP A 557 63.25 -26.23 -4.24
CA ASP A 557 62.25 -26.69 -5.22
C ASP A 557 62.87 -27.36 -6.45
N LEU A 558 64.21 -27.32 -6.58
CA LEU A 558 64.92 -27.84 -7.75
C LEU A 558 65.13 -29.35 -7.67
N ASP A 559 64.49 -30.09 -8.57
CA ASP A 559 64.80 -31.48 -8.87
C ASP A 559 65.72 -31.52 -10.10
N LEU A 560 67.03 -31.36 -9.86
CA LEU A 560 68.04 -31.28 -10.93
C LEU A 560 68.16 -32.59 -11.72
N THR A 561 67.86 -33.73 -11.09
CA THR A 561 67.84 -35.07 -11.69
C THR A 561 66.64 -35.29 -12.60
N ALA A 562 65.45 -34.81 -12.22
CA ALA A 562 64.24 -34.91 -13.05
C ALA A 562 63.98 -33.67 -13.92
N HIS A 563 64.92 -32.72 -13.94
CA HIS A 563 64.90 -31.49 -14.73
C HIS A 563 63.61 -30.66 -14.54
N ARG A 564 63.17 -30.48 -13.29
CA ARG A 564 61.89 -29.80 -12.98
C ARG A 564 61.87 -29.03 -11.67
N ALA A 565 61.02 -28.00 -11.58
CA ALA A 565 60.66 -27.28 -10.36
C ALA A 565 59.38 -26.45 -10.57
N GLY A 566 58.44 -26.45 -9.63
CA GLY A 566 57.26 -25.57 -9.68
C GLY A 566 56.43 -25.66 -10.98
N GLY A 567 56.33 -26.84 -11.60
CA GLY A 567 55.65 -27.05 -12.88
C GLY A 567 56.46 -26.65 -14.13
N ILE A 568 57.68 -26.15 -13.95
CA ILE A 568 58.63 -25.80 -15.00
C ILE A 568 59.50 -27.02 -15.30
N ARG A 569 59.70 -27.34 -16.59
CA ARG A 569 60.60 -28.41 -17.06
C ARG A 569 61.69 -27.84 -17.96
N TRP A 570 62.87 -28.45 -17.96
CA TRP A 570 64.01 -28.04 -18.77
C TRP A 570 64.85 -29.23 -19.24
N ASP A 571 65.93 -28.97 -19.98
CA ASP A 571 66.84 -29.99 -20.54
C ASP A 571 68.06 -30.25 -19.64
N ALA A 572 68.79 -31.34 -19.89
CA ALA A 572 69.96 -31.71 -19.09
C ALA A 572 71.05 -30.61 -19.05
N ALA A 573 71.23 -29.87 -20.15
CA ALA A 573 72.17 -28.75 -20.23
C ALA A 573 71.80 -27.61 -19.27
N THR A 574 70.50 -27.31 -19.13
CA THR A 574 70.02 -26.32 -18.17
C THR A 574 70.21 -26.80 -16.73
N SER A 575 70.06 -28.10 -16.44
CA SER A 575 70.36 -28.64 -15.11
C SER A 575 71.82 -28.45 -14.72
N ALA A 576 72.77 -28.61 -15.65
CA ALA A 576 74.19 -28.38 -15.37
C ALA A 576 74.46 -26.90 -15.00
N LEU A 577 73.89 -25.95 -15.75
CA LEU A 577 74.01 -24.52 -15.46
C LEU A 577 73.36 -24.15 -14.11
N LEU A 578 72.22 -24.76 -13.77
CA LEU A 578 71.55 -24.54 -12.49
C LEU A 578 72.35 -25.14 -11.33
N ALA A 579 72.92 -26.33 -11.49
CA ALA A 579 73.78 -26.96 -10.48
C ALA A 579 75.00 -26.08 -10.16
N GLU A 580 75.66 -25.57 -11.20
CA GLU A 580 76.80 -24.65 -11.08
C GLU A 580 76.39 -23.32 -10.44
N LEU A 581 75.25 -22.74 -10.83
CA LEU A 581 74.74 -21.48 -10.28
C LEU A 581 74.33 -21.61 -8.81
N VAL A 582 73.78 -22.75 -8.42
CA VAL A 582 73.38 -23.03 -7.04
C VAL A 582 74.63 -23.17 -6.17
N GLY A 583 75.69 -23.80 -6.67
CA GLY A 583 76.99 -23.84 -6.00
C GLY A 583 76.95 -24.51 -4.63
N GLY A 584 76.11 -25.54 -4.48
CA GLY A 584 75.95 -26.30 -3.22
C GLY A 584 74.98 -25.70 -2.20
N ARG A 585 74.38 -24.53 -2.47
CA ARG A 585 73.33 -23.95 -1.63
C ARG A 585 72.18 -24.93 -1.46
N ARG A 586 71.58 -24.98 -0.26
CA ARG A 586 70.45 -25.89 0.02
C ARG A 586 69.09 -25.21 0.09
N ARG A 587 69.03 -23.88 0.27
CA ARG A 587 67.78 -23.12 0.41
C ARG A 587 67.86 -21.68 -0.12
N GLY A 588 66.71 -21.10 -0.45
CA GLY A 588 66.51 -19.70 -0.84
C GLY A 588 66.53 -19.48 -2.36
N PRO A 589 66.49 -18.21 -2.84
CA PRO A 589 66.26 -17.93 -4.25
C PRO A 589 67.34 -18.47 -5.19
N VAL A 590 66.93 -19.10 -6.29
CA VAL A 590 67.85 -19.62 -7.32
C VAL A 590 68.65 -18.47 -7.94
N PHE A 591 67.96 -17.42 -8.41
CA PHE A 591 68.55 -16.27 -9.06
C PHE A 591 68.71 -15.11 -8.08
N LEU A 592 69.95 -14.83 -7.66
CA LEU A 592 70.27 -13.75 -6.71
C LEU A 592 70.66 -12.46 -7.40
N ALA A 593 70.35 -11.31 -6.81
CA ALA A 593 70.86 -10.00 -7.20
C ALA A 593 72.37 -9.89 -6.94
N ALA A 594 73.07 -9.02 -7.68
CA ALA A 594 74.52 -8.87 -7.56
C ALA A 594 74.97 -8.23 -6.23
N ARG A 595 74.10 -7.46 -5.58
CA ARG A 595 74.39 -6.71 -4.35
C ARG A 595 73.36 -7.04 -3.27
N ARG A 596 73.76 -6.93 -2.01
CA ARG A 596 72.84 -7.01 -0.86
C ARG A 596 71.86 -5.81 -0.89
N PRO A 597 70.61 -5.99 -0.45
CA PRO A 597 69.68 -4.87 -0.35
C PRO A 597 70.21 -3.83 0.65
N GLY A 598 70.09 -2.55 0.31
CA GLY A 598 70.48 -1.45 1.20
C GLY A 598 69.44 -1.21 2.30
N PRO A 599 69.80 -0.49 3.38
CA PRO A 599 68.93 -0.28 4.55
C PRO A 599 67.56 0.34 4.21
N GLY A 600 67.50 1.21 3.20
CA GLY A 600 66.27 1.88 2.75
C GLY A 600 65.35 1.05 1.84
N ARG A 601 65.70 -0.21 1.54
CA ARG A 601 64.87 -1.13 0.73
C ARG A 601 64.94 -2.56 1.29
N PRO A 602 64.38 -2.81 2.49
CA PRO A 602 64.31 -4.15 3.07
C PRO A 602 63.51 -5.09 2.16
N ARG A 603 63.91 -6.36 2.13
CA ARG A 603 63.22 -7.42 1.38
C ARG A 603 62.57 -8.40 2.35
N ALA A 604 61.52 -9.07 1.90
CA ALA A 604 60.92 -10.15 2.66
C ALA A 604 61.97 -11.23 2.96
N PRO A 605 61.95 -11.88 4.14
CA PRO A 605 62.91 -12.92 4.49
C PRO A 605 62.98 -14.06 3.46
N ALA A 606 61.84 -14.44 2.87
CA ALA A 606 61.77 -15.46 1.81
C ALA A 606 62.47 -15.05 0.49
N ASP A 607 62.71 -13.75 0.26
CA ASP A 607 63.42 -13.26 -0.90
C ASP A 607 64.91 -13.04 -0.65
N LEU A 608 65.44 -13.47 0.50
CA LEU A 608 66.86 -13.37 0.86
C LEU A 608 67.51 -14.75 0.86
N CYS A 609 68.69 -14.84 0.24
CA CYS A 609 69.51 -16.03 0.39
C CYS A 609 70.10 -16.06 1.81
N PRO A 610 69.85 -17.14 2.59
CA PRO A 610 70.32 -17.24 3.97
C PRO A 610 71.86 -17.24 4.07
N GLU A 611 72.56 -17.74 3.06
CA GLU A 611 74.02 -17.86 3.06
C GLU A 611 74.72 -16.56 2.64
N THR A 612 74.18 -15.84 1.65
CA THR A 612 74.87 -14.68 1.05
C THR A 612 74.28 -13.33 1.48
N GLY A 613 73.06 -13.32 2.03
CA GLY A 613 72.28 -12.10 2.32
C GLY A 613 71.85 -11.33 1.07
N ARG A 614 72.05 -11.88 -0.13
CA ARG A 614 71.61 -11.26 -1.39
C ARG A 614 70.14 -11.55 -1.64
N GLY A 615 69.43 -10.57 -2.21
CA GLY A 615 68.00 -10.73 -2.50
C GLY A 615 67.71 -11.39 -3.84
N ARG A 616 66.49 -11.93 -4.04
CA ARG A 616 65.99 -12.46 -5.30
C ARG A 616 66.14 -11.46 -6.45
N LEU A 617 66.56 -11.92 -7.62
CA LEU A 617 66.66 -11.09 -8.81
C LEU A 617 65.27 -10.59 -9.23
N SER A 618 65.07 -9.27 -9.21
CA SER A 618 63.79 -8.66 -9.57
C SER A 618 63.57 -8.69 -11.08
N TYR A 619 62.33 -8.85 -11.52
CA TYR A 619 61.96 -8.79 -12.95
C TYR A 619 62.51 -7.55 -13.69
N PRO A 620 62.40 -6.30 -13.18
CA PRO A 620 62.95 -5.13 -13.89
C PRO A 620 64.47 -5.21 -14.10
N ARG A 621 65.21 -5.76 -13.13
CA ARG A 621 66.65 -5.92 -13.24
C ARG A 621 67.02 -7.03 -14.23
N ALA A 622 66.33 -8.16 -14.18
CA ALA A 622 66.51 -9.24 -15.15
C ALA A 622 66.21 -8.76 -16.58
N GLU A 623 65.13 -7.99 -16.77
CA GLU A 623 64.76 -7.43 -18.07
C GLU A 623 65.75 -6.37 -18.55
N TYR A 624 66.28 -5.54 -17.66
CA TYR A 624 67.36 -4.59 -17.99
C TYR A 624 68.62 -5.29 -18.50
N LEU A 625 69.08 -6.33 -17.79
CA LEU A 625 70.29 -7.08 -18.16
C LEU A 625 70.14 -7.76 -19.51
N PHE A 626 68.96 -8.35 -19.77
CA PHE A 626 68.68 -8.94 -21.07
C PHE A 626 68.61 -7.91 -22.19
N LYS A 627 67.97 -6.75 -21.97
CA LYS A 627 67.94 -5.65 -22.96
C LYS A 627 69.33 -5.17 -23.34
N GLN A 628 70.22 -5.04 -22.36
CA GLN A 628 71.61 -4.66 -22.59
C GLN A 628 72.36 -5.70 -23.42
N ALA A 629 72.22 -6.99 -23.09
CA ALA A 629 72.91 -8.07 -23.80
C ALA A 629 72.36 -8.34 -25.22
N SER A 630 71.05 -8.12 -25.43
CA SER A 630 70.37 -8.47 -26.69
C SER A 630 70.18 -7.30 -27.66
N GLY A 631 70.68 -6.10 -27.33
CA GLY A 631 70.48 -4.90 -28.15
C GLY A 631 69.03 -4.42 -28.20
N GLY A 632 68.32 -4.50 -27.06
CA GLY A 632 66.98 -3.93 -26.88
C GLY A 632 65.81 -4.93 -26.80
N ALA A 633 66.06 -6.24 -26.86
CA ALA A 633 65.00 -7.24 -26.75
C ALA A 633 64.51 -7.42 -25.31
N THR A 634 63.29 -7.92 -25.14
CA THR A 634 62.67 -8.12 -23.80
C THR A 634 62.71 -9.60 -23.42
N LEU A 635 62.69 -9.94 -22.13
CA LEU A 635 62.64 -11.35 -21.71
C LEU A 635 61.43 -12.12 -22.28
N ARG A 636 60.37 -11.41 -22.69
CA ARG A 636 59.20 -12.01 -23.37
C ARG A 636 59.49 -12.46 -24.80
N SER A 637 60.51 -11.93 -25.47
CA SER A 637 60.89 -12.38 -26.82
C SER A 637 61.59 -13.74 -26.83
N LEU A 638 62.00 -14.25 -25.66
CA LEU A 638 62.52 -15.62 -25.50
C LEU A 638 61.42 -16.68 -25.58
N ARG A 639 60.14 -16.30 -25.36
CA ARG A 639 58.98 -17.18 -25.53
C ARG A 639 58.59 -17.21 -27.00
N GLY A 640 59.24 -18.08 -27.75
CA GLY A 640 58.98 -18.26 -29.18
C GLY A 640 60.18 -18.74 -29.99
N THR A 641 61.35 -18.89 -29.37
CA THR A 641 62.61 -19.35 -30.01
C THR A 641 62.92 -20.83 -29.75
N VAL A 642 61.88 -21.66 -29.59
CA VAL A 642 62.04 -23.12 -29.45
C VAL A 642 61.88 -23.74 -30.85
N GLU A 643 62.99 -24.14 -31.46
CA GLU A 643 62.97 -25.17 -32.51
C GLU A 643 63.03 -26.55 -31.83
N GLY A 644 61.99 -27.35 -32.00
CA GLY A 644 61.90 -28.73 -31.53
C GLY A 644 60.48 -29.28 -31.74
N PRO A 645 60.35 -30.53 -32.21
CA PRO A 645 59.68 -30.90 -33.45
C PRO A 645 58.18 -30.60 -33.43
N ARG A 646 57.65 -30.20 -34.60
CA ARG A 646 56.21 -30.28 -34.88
C ARG A 646 55.74 -31.68 -34.50
N ARG A 647 54.94 -31.79 -33.43
CA ARG A 647 54.11 -32.98 -33.22
C ARG A 647 53.20 -33.09 -34.42
N ALA A 648 53.53 -34.05 -35.29
CA ALA A 648 52.62 -34.59 -36.26
C ALA A 648 51.57 -35.45 -35.53
N ALA A 649 50.34 -35.33 -36.02
CA ALA A 649 49.19 -36.23 -35.88
C ALA A 649 48.52 -36.40 -34.51
N GLY A 650 47.18 -36.51 -34.57
CA GLY A 650 46.30 -36.93 -33.49
C GLY A 650 44.94 -36.29 -33.63
#